data_AF-A0A3B9NPF8-F1
#
_entry.id   AF-A0A3B9NPF8-F1
#
_cell.length_a   1.000
_cell.length_b   1.000
_cell.length_c   1.000
_cell.angle_alpha   90.00
_cell.angle_beta   90.00
_cell.angle_gamma   90.00
#
_symmetry.space_group_name_H-M   'P 1'
#
loop_
_entity.id
_entity.type
_entity.pdbx_description
1 polymer ?
#
loop_
_entity_poly.entity_id
_entity_poly.type
_entity_poly.pdbx_seq_one_letter_code
_entity_poly.pdbx_strand_id
1 'polypeptide(L)'
;PIWASNRSSLVKNLSEADNDGIGVFDGGMFAGCSASGCSHTLADIAMYYYESDINTGMTNDVTATQRDIDFAPANTFSDGKMHQHIKTYAIAFGVENTGLASVPTAYQTGAYDWGSDPSDDFFPLKDLQHATVNGRGGFLGAQDPQVLSSALTSAFDEFSTGIGAGSAVSFNSQEISNGVVLFRSFYNLVDSTGDIVASTLNADLTVGSELWSTAAQLDVQLASSAGRQILTFDPTAGDYEGIPFQFASLNPAQKMSLGWVDSSTDAIVRDTVDYLRGVSVNEQPAGVFRARPPAAGRLGDIVNSSPVYVGPPNQLFRGGATYPSGAKSYSSFQAAQSTRDDRLYVAANDGMLHSVDPETGDEVFGFIPNATLVNDSNVNLLELASPSYSHQYVLDASPIADDVFVHPRGVSIASDGSAKQWRTMLIGAYGAGGKGLFSLDITDPDITESNASNKVFWEFTDEDDTYPHDNGSPLLTLGSQRLDASGNPIKDLGLTIDEPVLAMSNVVTSASDASLEWVALLSNGVNSTAGIAKLFAIFVDRGADSVWCHPDSGYLDPMYRGCTVNDYDFIKLDTGEGAYSVGGSVYPNGLGAARAIDADQDGTVDYVYAGDMKGNLYRFDLCRADLPAFSDWASSGLGTLPATYTGILGGCKKGVEIFKQWVSTKIFTASFTASDGTASAQPILNRPLVVQAENQQGYVVIIGTGRYFVNGDRADTDIQSMYGIWDRLGNDLVPKSKLVQQAYTNQCETVTGDDSVATTTCGRTLSDESVNLLVSDDESVAPSVLGWYNDLNAAAAGDIPGSSGERAIRNFQIRGGIGFVNSVLPTTSSACSASSGGFGLAFCPLTGGSSCLQDGVFDLNNDGAFDSSDLINGAIVAGTVFEGSAPTDAAFVGENRVTQLSDRSLSIVRTNTETSVNTGRLSWRRLSND
;
A
#
# COMPACT_ATOMS: atom_id res chain seq x y z
N PRO A 1 12.90 -51.09 2.78
CA PRO A 1 12.13 -52.29 3.16
C PRO A 1 11.35 -52.16 4.51
N ILE A 2 10.56 -51.08 4.68
CA ILE A 2 9.57 -50.93 5.79
C ILE A 2 8.23 -50.33 5.26
N TRP A 3 8.00 -50.33 3.94
CA TRP A 3 6.78 -49.73 3.34
C TRP A 3 5.77 -50.79 2.82
N ALA A 4 5.85 -52.02 3.31
CA ALA A 4 5.04 -53.14 2.82
C ALA A 4 3.99 -53.67 3.82
N SER A 5 3.73 -53.03 4.96
CA SER A 5 2.95 -53.69 6.03
C SER A 5 1.78 -52.93 6.66
N ASN A 6 1.22 -51.90 6.03
CA ASN A 6 -0.03 -51.29 6.54
C ASN A 6 -1.04 -50.81 5.49
N ARG A 7 -1.04 -51.40 4.28
CA ARG A 7 -2.12 -51.22 3.29
C ARG A 7 -3.32 -52.16 3.55
N SER A 8 -3.84 -52.28 4.77
CA SER A 8 -4.89 -53.29 5.05
C SER A 8 -6.16 -52.84 5.78
N SER A 9 -6.40 -51.54 6.01
CA SER A 9 -7.68 -51.12 6.60
C SER A 9 -8.31 -49.79 6.13
N LEU A 10 -7.70 -49.05 5.18
CA LEU A 10 -8.28 -47.79 4.67
C LEU A 10 -8.39 -47.67 3.13
N VAL A 11 -8.01 -48.70 2.37
CA VAL A 11 -8.10 -48.70 0.89
C VAL A 11 -8.86 -49.92 0.39
N LYS A 12 -10.04 -50.20 0.96
CA LYS A 12 -10.80 -51.41 0.65
C LYS A 12 -12.20 -51.21 0.04
N ASN A 13 -12.59 -49.97 -0.33
CA ASN A 13 -13.89 -49.71 -0.97
C ASN A 13 -13.85 -48.56 -2.00
N LEU A 14 -12.88 -48.55 -2.91
CA LEU A 14 -12.97 -47.74 -4.13
C LEU A 14 -12.70 -48.68 -5.32
N SER A 15 -13.76 -49.37 -5.77
CA SER A 15 -13.84 -49.94 -7.12
C SER A 15 -13.66 -48.83 -8.15
N GLU A 16 -13.18 -49.13 -9.37
CA GLU A 16 -13.21 -48.27 -10.59
C GLU A 16 -14.03 -46.98 -10.38
N ALA A 17 -13.36 -45.92 -9.89
CA ALA A 17 -14.05 -44.87 -9.13
C ALA A 17 -14.72 -43.82 -10.02
N ASP A 18 -14.23 -43.67 -11.26
CA ASP A 18 -14.83 -42.85 -12.31
C ASP A 18 -16.03 -43.57 -12.97
N ASN A 19 -16.03 -44.91 -13.02
CA ASN A 19 -16.72 -45.70 -14.07
C ASN A 19 -16.24 -45.26 -15.46
N ASP A 20 -16.08 -46.18 -16.41
CA ASP A 20 -15.65 -45.87 -17.80
C ASP A 20 -16.68 -45.06 -18.63
N GLY A 21 -17.51 -44.23 -18.00
CA GLY A 21 -18.62 -43.50 -18.57
C GLY A 21 -18.21 -42.16 -19.15
N ILE A 22 -17.60 -42.17 -20.34
CA ILE A 22 -17.14 -40.99 -21.11
C ILE A 22 -18.00 -39.74 -20.89
N GLY A 23 -17.53 -38.86 -20.00
CA GLY A 23 -18.03 -37.51 -19.76
C GLY A 23 -17.14 -36.45 -20.40
N VAL A 24 -17.27 -35.20 -19.93
CA VAL A 24 -16.53 -34.04 -20.50
C VAL A 24 -15.11 -33.93 -19.95
N PHE A 25 -14.77 -34.67 -18.89
CA PHE A 25 -13.47 -34.65 -18.20
C PHE A 25 -12.70 -35.97 -18.34
N ASP A 26 -13.41 -37.06 -18.59
CA ASP A 26 -12.97 -38.45 -18.65
C ASP A 26 -13.22 -39.02 -20.07
N GLY A 27 -12.16 -39.10 -20.88
CA GLY A 27 -12.28 -39.61 -22.24
C GLY A 27 -11.05 -39.38 -23.11
N GLY A 28 -10.87 -40.22 -24.13
CA GLY A 28 -9.74 -40.13 -25.06
C GLY A 28 -8.42 -40.41 -24.35
N MET A 29 -7.57 -39.38 -24.23
CA MET A 29 -6.21 -39.50 -23.69
C MET A 29 -6.13 -39.88 -22.20
N PHE A 30 -7.22 -39.78 -21.45
CA PHE A 30 -7.25 -40.10 -20.01
C PHE A 30 -7.69 -41.53 -19.68
N ALA A 31 -7.90 -42.35 -20.71
CA ALA A 31 -8.42 -43.70 -20.56
C ALA A 31 -7.52 -44.58 -19.71
N GLY A 32 -8.14 -45.32 -18.78
CA GLY A 32 -7.49 -46.31 -17.95
C GLY A 32 -6.89 -47.48 -18.73
N CYS A 33 -6.34 -48.44 -18.00
CA CYS A 33 -5.65 -49.59 -18.57
C CYS A 33 -6.62 -50.70 -19.02
N SER A 34 -6.51 -51.17 -20.26
CA SER A 34 -7.42 -52.17 -20.86
C SER A 34 -7.07 -53.64 -20.55
N ALA A 35 -5.99 -53.91 -19.81
CA ALA A 35 -5.52 -55.26 -19.52
C ALA A 35 -6.24 -55.91 -18.32
N SER A 36 -6.55 -57.20 -18.41
CA SER A 36 -7.17 -57.95 -17.31
C SER A 36 -6.23 -58.00 -16.09
N GLY A 37 -6.51 -57.20 -15.06
CA GLY A 37 -5.68 -57.08 -13.84
C GLY A 37 -5.27 -55.66 -13.47
N CYS A 38 -5.70 -54.66 -14.24
CA CYS A 38 -5.34 -53.24 -14.09
C CYS A 38 -6.37 -52.40 -13.30
N SER A 39 -7.10 -53.00 -12.37
CA SER A 39 -8.03 -52.23 -11.52
C SER A 39 -7.25 -51.52 -10.40
N HIS A 40 -7.59 -50.26 -10.10
CA HIS A 40 -7.03 -49.43 -9.01
C HIS A 40 -5.68 -48.75 -9.31
N THR A 41 -5.59 -47.99 -10.41
CA THR A 41 -4.41 -47.17 -10.70
C THR A 41 -4.44 -45.84 -9.93
N LEU A 42 -3.28 -45.21 -9.74
CA LEU A 42 -3.24 -43.86 -9.16
C LEU A 42 -3.89 -42.85 -10.11
N ALA A 43 -3.83 -43.10 -11.41
CA ALA A 43 -4.48 -42.27 -12.42
C ALA A 43 -6.01 -42.25 -12.31
N ASP A 44 -6.64 -43.36 -11.93
CA ASP A 44 -8.09 -43.42 -11.72
C ASP A 44 -8.49 -42.58 -10.48
N ILE A 45 -7.68 -42.62 -9.41
CA ILE A 45 -7.90 -41.81 -8.21
C ILE A 45 -7.77 -40.32 -8.53
N ALA A 46 -6.75 -39.96 -9.30
CA ALA A 46 -6.53 -38.57 -9.70
C ALA A 46 -7.67 -38.05 -10.59
N MET A 47 -8.20 -38.87 -11.51
CA MET A 47 -9.36 -38.52 -12.33
C MET A 47 -10.59 -38.30 -11.47
N TYR A 48 -10.89 -39.25 -10.57
CA TYR A 48 -12.06 -39.18 -9.69
C TYR A 48 -12.13 -37.85 -8.92
N TYR A 49 -11.03 -37.42 -8.30
CA TYR A 49 -11.00 -36.15 -7.56
C TYR A 49 -10.90 -34.91 -8.45
N TYR A 50 -10.52 -35.04 -9.71
CA TYR A 50 -10.53 -33.95 -10.67
C TYR A 50 -11.94 -33.70 -11.23
N GLU A 51 -12.67 -34.75 -11.60
CA GLU A 51 -14.01 -34.65 -12.19
C GLU A 51 -15.12 -34.49 -11.15
N SER A 52 -14.89 -34.96 -9.91
CA SER A 52 -15.87 -34.85 -8.84
C SER A 52 -15.87 -33.44 -8.26
N ASP A 53 -17.06 -32.86 -8.18
CA ASP A 53 -17.30 -31.70 -7.34
C ASP A 53 -17.21 -32.10 -5.86
N ILE A 54 -16.14 -31.64 -5.20
CA ILE A 54 -15.83 -31.97 -3.81
C ILE A 54 -16.85 -31.33 -2.85
N ASN A 55 -17.51 -30.25 -3.26
CA ASN A 55 -18.48 -29.56 -2.42
C ASN A 55 -19.70 -29.05 -3.21
N THR A 56 -20.63 -29.97 -3.45
CA THR A 56 -21.89 -29.73 -4.16
C THR A 56 -22.83 -28.70 -3.52
N GLY A 57 -22.52 -28.19 -2.31
CA GLY A 57 -23.24 -27.11 -1.66
C GLY A 57 -22.75 -25.71 -2.03
N MET A 58 -21.64 -25.59 -2.77
CA MET A 58 -21.07 -24.33 -3.24
C MET A 58 -21.36 -24.13 -4.74
N THR A 59 -21.34 -22.88 -5.21
CA THR A 59 -21.43 -22.61 -6.64
C THR A 59 -20.09 -22.92 -7.31
N ASN A 60 -20.14 -23.44 -8.54
CA ASN A 60 -18.95 -23.69 -9.36
C ASN A 60 -18.36 -22.36 -9.84
N ASP A 61 -17.26 -21.96 -9.22
CA ASP A 61 -16.61 -20.66 -9.47
C ASP A 61 -15.08 -20.76 -9.52
N VAL A 62 -14.55 -21.99 -9.63
CA VAL A 62 -13.10 -22.19 -9.80
C VAL A 62 -12.74 -21.81 -11.23
N THR A 63 -11.82 -20.85 -11.41
CA THR A 63 -11.34 -20.47 -12.74
C THR A 63 -10.62 -21.64 -13.39
N ALA A 64 -11.00 -22.00 -14.61
CA ALA A 64 -10.31 -23.03 -15.38
C ALA A 64 -8.93 -22.50 -15.83
N THR A 65 -7.85 -23.18 -15.45
CA THR A 65 -6.50 -22.80 -15.88
C THR A 65 -6.27 -23.13 -17.35
N GLN A 66 -5.22 -22.57 -17.96
CA GLN A 66 -4.86 -22.90 -19.34
C GLN A 66 -4.65 -24.41 -19.54
N ARG A 67 -4.08 -25.11 -18.55
CA ARG A 67 -3.88 -26.56 -18.62
C ARG A 67 -5.21 -27.33 -18.59
N ASP A 68 -6.21 -26.83 -17.87
CA ASP A 68 -7.55 -27.44 -17.86
C ASP A 68 -8.19 -27.27 -19.23
N ILE A 69 -8.08 -26.07 -19.83
CA ILE A 69 -8.57 -25.74 -21.17
C ILE A 69 -7.90 -26.61 -22.23
N ASP A 70 -6.57 -26.71 -22.19
CA ASP A 70 -5.78 -27.48 -23.15
C ASP A 70 -6.12 -28.98 -23.10
N PHE A 71 -6.50 -29.50 -21.93
CA PHE A 71 -6.84 -30.90 -21.69
C PHE A 71 -8.35 -31.19 -21.64
N ALA A 72 -9.16 -30.33 -22.24
CA ALA A 72 -10.58 -30.54 -22.41
C ALA A 72 -11.05 -30.41 -23.87
N PRO A 73 -12.21 -30.99 -24.23
CA PRO A 73 -12.87 -30.68 -25.49
C PRO A 73 -13.12 -29.18 -25.66
N ALA A 74 -13.18 -28.72 -26.91
CA ALA A 74 -13.48 -27.32 -27.21
C ALA A 74 -14.81 -26.88 -26.59
N ASN A 75 -14.82 -25.70 -25.96
CA ASN A 75 -15.95 -25.07 -25.28
C ASN A 75 -16.38 -25.67 -23.92
N THR A 76 -15.65 -26.65 -23.38
CA THR A 76 -15.96 -27.21 -22.04
C THR A 76 -15.97 -26.15 -20.94
N PHE A 77 -15.08 -25.15 -21.02
CA PHE A 77 -14.96 -24.05 -20.06
C PHE A 77 -15.33 -22.70 -20.70
N SER A 78 -16.39 -22.67 -21.52
CA SER A 78 -16.80 -21.46 -22.26
C SER A 78 -17.26 -20.29 -21.38
N ASP A 79 -17.61 -20.55 -20.12
CA ASP A 79 -17.90 -19.56 -19.08
C ASP A 79 -16.70 -19.27 -18.16
N GLY A 80 -15.55 -19.93 -18.40
CA GLY A 80 -14.32 -19.81 -17.62
C GLY A 80 -14.35 -20.47 -16.25
N LYS A 81 -15.41 -21.20 -15.88
CA LYS A 81 -15.64 -21.71 -14.51
C LYS A 81 -15.67 -23.24 -14.44
N MET A 82 -15.34 -23.78 -13.27
CA MET A 82 -15.30 -25.21 -12.95
C MET A 82 -15.70 -25.46 -11.48
N HIS A 83 -16.08 -26.70 -11.17
CA HIS A 83 -16.33 -27.17 -9.80
C HIS A 83 -15.05 -27.25 -8.97
N GLN A 84 -15.19 -27.36 -7.65
CA GLN A 84 -14.06 -27.55 -6.74
C GLN A 84 -13.48 -28.97 -6.91
N HIS A 85 -12.20 -29.06 -7.25
CA HIS A 85 -11.53 -30.30 -7.64
C HIS A 85 -10.09 -30.38 -7.09
N ILE A 86 -9.44 -31.55 -7.17
CA ILE A 86 -8.03 -31.74 -6.79
C ILE A 86 -7.14 -31.79 -8.04
N LYS A 87 -6.06 -31.00 -8.04
CA LYS A 87 -4.96 -31.15 -9.00
C LYS A 87 -3.84 -32.03 -8.47
N THR A 88 -3.29 -32.90 -9.32
CA THR A 88 -2.28 -33.89 -8.92
C THR A 88 -0.91 -33.61 -9.51
N TYR A 89 0.05 -33.25 -8.66
CA TYR A 89 1.46 -33.08 -9.02
C TYR A 89 2.30 -34.19 -8.39
N ALA A 90 3.30 -34.68 -9.12
CA ALA A 90 4.17 -35.76 -8.65
C ALA A 90 5.65 -35.38 -8.77
N ILE A 91 6.42 -35.70 -7.74
CA ILE A 91 7.88 -35.52 -7.70
C ILE A 91 8.53 -36.88 -7.53
N ALA A 92 9.37 -37.26 -8.49
CA ALA A 92 10.11 -38.51 -8.46
C ALA A 92 11.61 -38.24 -8.21
N PHE A 93 12.13 -38.74 -7.09
CA PHE A 93 13.56 -38.62 -6.74
C PHE A 93 14.36 -39.81 -7.26
N GLY A 94 15.50 -39.53 -7.92
CA GLY A 94 16.45 -40.56 -8.34
C GLY A 94 15.98 -41.47 -9.47
N VAL A 95 15.00 -41.03 -10.27
CA VAL A 95 14.47 -41.77 -11.42
C VAL A 95 15.06 -41.18 -12.70
N GLU A 96 15.78 -41.98 -13.48
CA GLU A 96 16.22 -41.63 -14.84
C GLU A 96 14.98 -41.51 -15.77
N ASN A 97 15.00 -40.64 -16.79
CA ASN A 97 13.87 -40.52 -17.75
C ASN A 97 13.67 -41.78 -18.63
N THR A 98 14.33 -42.88 -18.28
CA THR A 98 14.23 -44.18 -18.93
C THR A 98 12.90 -44.84 -18.53
N GLY A 99 12.07 -45.15 -19.52
CA GLY A 99 10.79 -45.83 -19.31
C GLY A 99 9.59 -44.92 -19.03
N LEU A 100 9.71 -43.59 -19.09
CA LEU A 100 8.55 -42.69 -19.06
C LEU A 100 7.80 -42.66 -20.39
N ALA A 101 6.50 -42.40 -20.34
CA ALA A 101 5.66 -42.23 -21.51
C ALA A 101 5.78 -40.83 -22.12
N SER A 102 5.52 -40.72 -23.43
CA SER A 102 5.41 -39.43 -24.11
C SER A 102 4.02 -38.85 -23.88
N VAL A 103 3.91 -37.89 -22.98
CA VAL A 103 2.64 -37.27 -22.57
C VAL A 103 2.19 -36.24 -23.62
N PRO A 104 0.92 -36.25 -24.06
CA PRO A 104 0.37 -35.22 -24.94
C PRO A 104 0.35 -33.84 -24.29
N THR A 105 0.50 -32.78 -25.08
CA THR A 105 0.44 -31.38 -24.60
C THR A 105 -0.92 -30.71 -24.82
N ALA A 106 -1.89 -31.42 -25.40
CA ALA A 106 -3.24 -30.93 -25.66
C ALA A 106 -4.21 -32.12 -25.74
N TYR A 107 -5.50 -31.86 -25.61
CA TYR A 107 -6.57 -32.83 -25.63
C TYR A 107 -6.59 -33.62 -26.94
N GLN A 108 -6.71 -34.95 -26.82
CA GLN A 108 -6.86 -35.85 -27.96
C GLN A 108 -8.04 -36.80 -27.72
N THR A 109 -8.81 -37.04 -28.79
CA THR A 109 -9.99 -37.92 -28.74
C THR A 109 -9.64 -39.41 -28.60
N GLY A 110 -8.38 -39.78 -28.78
CA GLY A 110 -7.89 -41.16 -28.63
C GLY A 110 -6.97 -41.32 -27.42
N ALA A 111 -6.86 -42.54 -26.90
CA ALA A 111 -5.91 -42.88 -25.84
C ALA A 111 -4.46 -42.74 -26.35
N TYR A 112 -3.57 -42.23 -25.50
CA TYR A 112 -2.12 -42.29 -25.73
C TYR A 112 -1.53 -43.51 -25.03
N ASP A 113 -0.44 -44.05 -25.58
CA ASP A 113 0.24 -45.18 -24.96
C ASP A 113 1.10 -44.70 -23.78
N TRP A 114 0.53 -44.79 -22.59
CA TRP A 114 1.22 -44.50 -21.34
C TRP A 114 1.97 -45.71 -20.76
N GLY A 115 1.93 -46.88 -21.43
CA GLY A 115 2.56 -48.12 -20.97
C GLY A 115 1.76 -48.84 -19.90
N SER A 116 0.53 -49.21 -20.25
CA SER A 116 -0.47 -49.81 -19.38
C SER A 116 -0.32 -51.33 -19.17
N ASP A 117 0.91 -51.88 -19.18
CA ASP A 117 1.12 -53.31 -18.91
C ASP A 117 1.56 -53.48 -17.44
N PRO A 118 0.73 -54.07 -16.55
CA PRO A 118 1.08 -54.31 -15.15
C PRO A 118 2.32 -55.19 -14.94
N SER A 119 2.75 -55.91 -15.98
CA SER A 119 3.96 -56.74 -15.96
C SER A 119 5.25 -55.97 -16.28
N ASP A 120 5.16 -54.68 -16.63
CA ASP A 120 6.30 -53.79 -16.83
C ASP A 120 6.89 -53.33 -15.48
N ASP A 121 8.21 -53.47 -15.32
CA ASP A 121 8.94 -53.01 -14.13
C ASP A 121 8.80 -51.50 -13.89
N PHE A 122 8.52 -50.71 -14.95
CA PHE A 122 8.28 -49.27 -14.89
C PHE A 122 6.79 -48.89 -14.73
N PHE A 123 5.87 -49.87 -14.65
CA PHE A 123 4.43 -49.61 -14.53
C PHE A 123 4.07 -48.65 -13.39
N PRO A 124 4.60 -48.76 -12.15
CA PRO A 124 4.26 -47.82 -11.08
C PRO A 124 4.69 -46.38 -11.35
N LEU A 125 5.78 -46.20 -12.09
CA LEU A 125 6.29 -44.88 -12.47
C LEU A 125 5.44 -44.25 -13.57
N LYS A 126 5.03 -45.06 -14.55
CA LYS A 126 4.13 -44.67 -15.63
C LYS A 126 2.73 -44.34 -15.13
N ASP A 127 2.22 -45.12 -14.17
CA ASP A 127 0.96 -44.85 -13.46
C ASP A 127 1.04 -43.51 -12.71
N LEU A 128 2.14 -43.25 -12.00
CA LEU A 128 2.37 -41.96 -11.34
C LEU A 128 2.41 -40.78 -12.33
N GLN A 129 3.06 -40.94 -13.49
CA GLN A 129 3.07 -39.93 -14.54
C GLN A 129 1.66 -39.71 -15.10
N HIS A 130 0.92 -40.79 -15.37
CA HIS A 130 -0.44 -40.72 -15.88
C HIS A 130 -1.40 -40.07 -14.87
N ALA A 131 -1.21 -40.29 -13.57
CA ALA A 131 -2.00 -39.63 -12.54
C ALA A 131 -1.87 -38.11 -12.57
N THR A 132 -0.70 -37.57 -12.95
CA THR A 132 -0.56 -36.12 -13.12
C THR A 132 -1.31 -35.60 -14.35
N VAL A 133 -1.46 -36.42 -15.39
CA VAL A 133 -2.25 -36.08 -16.59
C VAL A 133 -3.74 -36.11 -16.26
N ASN A 134 -4.21 -37.15 -15.58
CA ASN A 134 -5.60 -37.28 -15.14
C ASN A 134 -5.99 -36.22 -14.12
N GLY A 135 -5.09 -35.85 -13.21
CA GLY A 135 -5.31 -34.79 -12.24
C GLY A 135 -4.91 -33.39 -12.71
N ARG A 136 -4.66 -33.15 -13.99
CA ARG A 136 -4.30 -31.83 -14.58
C ARG A 136 -3.20 -31.11 -13.79
N GLY A 137 -2.16 -31.84 -13.41
CA GLY A 137 -0.95 -31.29 -12.81
C GLY A 137 0.29 -31.63 -13.62
N GLY A 138 1.43 -31.77 -12.95
CA GLY A 138 2.73 -32.02 -13.59
C GLY A 138 3.53 -33.13 -12.94
N PHE A 139 4.30 -33.85 -13.76
CA PHE A 139 5.28 -34.84 -13.32
C PHE A 139 6.69 -34.26 -13.36
N LEU A 140 7.39 -34.30 -12.23
CA LEU A 140 8.71 -33.69 -12.05
C LEU A 140 9.77 -34.74 -11.73
N GLY A 141 10.79 -34.85 -12.59
CA GLY A 141 11.99 -35.62 -12.31
C GLY A 141 12.98 -34.80 -11.49
N ALA A 142 13.12 -35.08 -10.20
CA ALA A 142 14.00 -34.36 -9.27
C ALA A 142 15.46 -34.84 -9.36
N GLN A 143 16.07 -34.68 -10.54
CA GLN A 143 17.51 -34.94 -10.76
C GLN A 143 18.36 -33.67 -10.63
N ASP A 144 17.76 -32.51 -10.90
CA ASP A 144 18.41 -31.20 -10.82
C ASP A 144 17.62 -30.28 -9.86
N PRO A 145 18.23 -29.76 -8.79
CA PRO A 145 17.58 -28.85 -7.87
C PRO A 145 17.09 -27.54 -8.53
N GLN A 146 17.71 -27.08 -9.62
CA GLN A 146 17.26 -25.89 -10.36
C GLN A 146 15.97 -26.17 -11.13
N VAL A 147 15.90 -27.30 -11.84
CA VAL A 147 14.69 -27.71 -12.56
C VAL A 147 13.54 -27.97 -11.59
N LEU A 148 13.83 -28.58 -10.43
CA LEU A 148 12.84 -28.77 -9.37
C LEU A 148 12.34 -27.42 -8.82
N SER A 149 13.24 -26.46 -8.58
CA SER A 149 12.85 -25.12 -8.10
C SER A 149 11.99 -24.39 -9.13
N SER A 150 12.41 -24.32 -10.40
CA SER A 150 11.64 -23.66 -11.46
C SER A 150 10.26 -24.28 -11.61
N ALA A 151 10.16 -25.62 -11.55
CA ALA A 151 8.89 -26.30 -11.72
C ALA A 151 7.95 -26.15 -10.51
N LEU A 152 8.48 -26.11 -9.28
CA LEU A 152 7.70 -25.78 -8.09
C LEU A 152 7.21 -24.34 -8.15
N THR A 153 8.06 -23.38 -8.57
CA THR A 153 7.66 -21.99 -8.79
C THR A 153 6.53 -21.91 -9.81
N SER A 154 6.66 -22.52 -10.99
CA SER A 154 5.59 -22.52 -12.00
C SER A 154 4.29 -23.19 -11.52
N ALA A 155 4.38 -24.26 -10.71
CA ALA A 155 3.21 -24.88 -10.11
C ALA A 155 2.53 -23.95 -9.08
N PHE A 156 3.32 -23.27 -8.23
CA PHE A 156 2.80 -22.27 -7.29
C PHE A 156 2.24 -21.04 -8.00
N ASP A 157 2.84 -20.60 -9.10
CA ASP A 157 2.35 -19.50 -9.93
C ASP A 157 0.99 -19.89 -10.54
N GLU A 158 0.85 -21.10 -11.08
CA GLU A 158 -0.41 -21.65 -11.58
C GLU A 158 -1.49 -21.69 -10.47
N PHE A 159 -1.15 -22.09 -9.24
CA PHE A 159 -2.10 -22.01 -8.11
C PHE A 159 -2.40 -20.56 -7.68
N SER A 160 -1.44 -19.66 -7.80
CA SER A 160 -1.60 -18.26 -7.42
C SER A 160 -2.50 -17.49 -8.39
N THR A 161 -2.61 -17.91 -9.66
CA THR A 161 -3.52 -17.27 -10.64
C THR A 161 -5.01 -17.39 -10.28
N GLY A 162 -5.40 -18.43 -9.52
CA GLY A 162 -6.76 -18.54 -8.95
C GLY A 162 -6.93 -17.81 -7.61
N ILE A 163 -5.84 -17.32 -7.02
CA ILE A 163 -5.77 -16.67 -5.70
C ILE A 163 -5.28 -15.20 -5.86
N GLY A 164 -5.08 -14.75 -7.10
CA GLY A 164 -4.41 -13.52 -7.52
C GLY A 164 -5.17 -12.23 -7.26
N ALA A 165 -5.94 -12.17 -6.18
CA ALA A 165 -6.58 -10.95 -5.66
C ALA A 165 -6.57 -10.91 -4.12
N GLY A 166 -5.82 -11.81 -3.47
CA GLY A 166 -5.88 -12.03 -2.04
C GLY A 166 -4.86 -11.27 -1.19
N SER A 167 -4.07 -10.32 -1.71
CA SER A 167 -2.88 -9.84 -0.98
C SER A 167 -2.90 -8.42 -0.41
N ALA A 168 -3.72 -7.49 -0.92
CA ALA A 168 -4.05 -6.28 -0.16
C ALA A 168 -5.49 -6.39 0.33
N VAL A 169 -5.70 -6.21 1.64
CA VAL A 169 -7.03 -5.77 2.04
C VAL A 169 -7.14 -4.33 1.57
N SER A 170 -7.93 -4.14 0.51
CA SER A 170 -8.50 -2.85 0.19
C SER A 170 -9.48 -2.45 1.28
N PHE A 171 -9.42 -1.19 1.65
CA PHE A 171 -10.34 -0.58 2.58
C PHE A 171 -11.08 0.51 1.82
N ASN A 172 -12.39 0.34 1.67
CA ASN A 172 -13.25 1.43 1.23
C ASN A 172 -12.96 2.64 2.11
N SER A 173 -12.63 3.74 1.47
CA SER A 173 -12.11 4.94 2.10
C SER A 173 -13.13 6.05 2.02
N GLN A 174 -13.01 7.03 2.93
CA GLN A 174 -14.04 8.03 3.16
C GLN A 174 -13.45 9.42 3.17
N GLU A 175 -14.15 10.33 2.50
CA GLU A 175 -13.90 11.76 2.56
C GLU A 175 -15.23 12.47 2.80
N ILE A 176 -15.20 13.55 3.59
CA ILE A 176 -16.38 14.32 3.95
C ILE A 176 -16.19 15.74 3.46
N SER A 177 -17.11 16.22 2.62
CA SER A 177 -17.18 17.63 2.26
C SER A 177 -18.23 18.35 3.10
N ASN A 178 -17.83 19.49 3.68
CA ASN A 178 -18.69 20.50 4.31
C ASN A 178 -19.82 19.96 5.20
N GLY A 179 -19.59 18.82 5.88
CA GLY A 179 -20.42 18.27 6.94
C GLY A 179 -21.69 17.51 6.53
N VAL A 180 -22.01 17.34 5.23
CA VAL A 180 -23.31 16.73 4.82
C VAL A 180 -23.19 15.61 3.78
N VAL A 181 -22.12 15.59 2.98
CA VAL A 181 -21.93 14.56 1.93
C VAL A 181 -20.73 13.68 2.27
N LEU A 182 -20.96 12.37 2.26
CA LEU A 182 -19.96 11.34 2.44
C LEU A 182 -19.62 10.73 1.07
N PHE A 183 -18.35 10.78 0.69
CA PHE A 183 -17.82 10.11 -0.50
C PHE A 183 -17.15 8.82 -0.09
N ARG A 184 -17.47 7.72 -0.80
CA ARG A 184 -16.90 6.40 -0.55
C ARG A 184 -16.41 5.78 -1.83
N SER A 185 -15.22 5.20 -1.82
CA SER A 185 -14.76 4.33 -2.89
C SER A 185 -15.11 2.87 -2.62
N PHE A 186 -15.31 2.11 -3.69
CA PHE A 186 -15.62 0.69 -3.66
C PHE A 186 -14.81 -0.08 -4.69
N TYR A 187 -14.71 -1.39 -4.45
CA TYR A 187 -14.04 -2.33 -5.33
C TYR A 187 -14.79 -3.67 -5.42
N ASN A 188 -14.58 -4.36 -6.53
CA ASN A 188 -14.94 -5.74 -6.77
C ASN A 188 -13.80 -6.39 -7.56
N LEU A 189 -13.01 -7.25 -6.91
CA LEU A 189 -11.83 -7.86 -7.52
C LEU A 189 -12.18 -8.96 -8.53
N VAL A 190 -13.38 -9.56 -8.44
CA VAL A 190 -13.84 -10.60 -9.37
C VAL A 190 -14.04 -10.01 -10.75
N ASP A 191 -14.76 -8.88 -10.80
CA ASP A 191 -14.99 -8.16 -12.06
C ASP A 191 -13.87 -7.14 -12.38
N SER A 192 -12.99 -6.88 -11.40
CA SER A 192 -11.99 -5.81 -11.39
C SER A 192 -12.60 -4.45 -11.74
N THR A 193 -13.66 -4.12 -11.01
CA THR A 193 -14.45 -2.89 -11.15
C THR A 193 -14.50 -2.13 -9.83
N GLY A 194 -14.64 -0.81 -9.91
CA GLY A 194 -14.79 0.05 -8.74
C GLY A 194 -15.90 1.07 -8.90
N ASP A 195 -16.14 1.81 -7.83
CA ASP A 195 -17.13 2.88 -7.82
C ASP A 195 -16.75 3.98 -6.83
N ILE A 196 -17.21 5.20 -7.09
CA ILE A 196 -17.25 6.28 -6.10
C ILE A 196 -18.72 6.63 -5.90
N VAL A 197 -19.17 6.58 -4.65
CA VAL A 197 -20.55 6.83 -4.31
C VAL A 197 -20.62 7.99 -3.33
N ALA A 198 -21.40 9.00 -3.67
CA ALA A 198 -21.80 10.03 -2.74
C ALA A 198 -23.09 9.64 -2.03
N SER A 199 -23.17 9.90 -0.74
CA SER A 199 -24.38 9.67 0.06
C SER A 199 -24.58 10.82 1.03
N THR A 200 -25.84 11.17 1.31
CA THR A 200 -26.16 12.13 2.37
C THR A 200 -25.83 11.55 3.73
N LEU A 201 -25.44 12.39 4.69
CA LEU A 201 -25.46 12.03 6.11
C LEU A 201 -26.78 12.48 6.73
N ASN A 202 -27.47 11.56 7.41
CA ASN A 202 -28.65 11.86 8.19
C ASN A 202 -28.27 12.67 9.45
N ALA A 203 -29.26 13.27 10.12
CA ALA A 203 -29.02 14.04 11.36
C ALA A 203 -28.50 13.18 12.52
N ASP A 204 -28.71 11.87 12.48
CA ASP A 204 -28.15 10.87 13.40
C ASP A 204 -26.78 10.33 12.92
N LEU A 205 -26.20 10.93 11.89
CA LEU A 205 -24.94 10.57 11.24
C LEU A 205 -24.91 9.17 10.63
N THR A 206 -26.06 8.53 10.47
CA THR A 206 -26.18 7.35 9.61
C THR A 206 -26.09 7.75 8.14
N VAL A 207 -25.62 6.83 7.30
CA VAL A 207 -25.60 7.06 5.85
C VAL A 207 -27.04 7.04 5.34
N GLY A 208 -27.45 8.16 4.77
CA GLY A 208 -28.73 8.36 4.11
C GLY A 208 -28.71 7.87 2.66
N SER A 209 -29.54 8.49 1.82
CA SER A 209 -29.67 8.08 0.42
C SER A 209 -28.39 8.33 -0.38
N GLU A 210 -28.08 7.39 -1.27
CA GLU A 210 -27.14 7.60 -2.36
C GLU A 210 -27.59 8.78 -3.23
N LEU A 211 -26.66 9.70 -3.51
CA LEU A 211 -26.86 10.85 -4.36
C LEU A 211 -26.50 10.52 -5.82
N TRP A 212 -25.34 9.87 -6.01
CA TRP A 212 -24.84 9.45 -7.32
C TRP A 212 -23.78 8.35 -7.17
N SER A 213 -23.52 7.65 -8.28
CA SER A 213 -22.45 6.66 -8.49
C SER A 213 -21.64 7.07 -9.73
N THR A 214 -20.32 7.24 -9.58
CA THR A 214 -19.44 7.61 -10.70
C THR A 214 -19.40 6.52 -11.76
N ALA A 215 -19.41 5.25 -11.37
CA ALA A 215 -19.44 4.15 -12.34
C ALA A 215 -20.71 4.20 -13.21
N ALA A 216 -21.85 4.58 -12.64
CA ALA A 216 -23.09 4.80 -13.39
C ALA A 216 -23.05 6.05 -14.28
N GLN A 217 -22.50 7.17 -13.79
CA GLN A 217 -22.36 8.38 -14.60
C GLN A 217 -21.41 8.18 -15.79
N LEU A 218 -20.36 7.39 -15.61
CA LEU A 218 -19.41 7.07 -16.66
C LEU A 218 -20.08 6.34 -17.85
N ASP A 219 -21.05 5.46 -17.59
CA ASP A 219 -21.84 4.82 -18.64
C ASP A 219 -22.66 5.84 -19.45
N VAL A 220 -23.27 6.82 -18.76
CA VAL A 220 -24.03 7.92 -19.40
C VAL A 220 -23.10 8.77 -20.26
N GLN A 221 -21.91 9.10 -19.75
CA GLN A 221 -20.90 9.89 -20.45
C GLN A 221 -20.39 9.16 -21.70
N LEU A 222 -20.12 7.85 -21.62
CA LEU A 222 -19.67 7.03 -22.75
C LEU A 222 -20.75 6.83 -23.81
N ALA A 223 -22.03 6.87 -23.44
CA ALA A 223 -23.14 6.87 -24.40
C ALA A 223 -23.35 8.23 -25.10
N SER A 224 -22.76 9.31 -24.56
CA SER A 224 -22.81 10.64 -25.15
C SER A 224 -21.75 10.84 -26.24
N SER A 225 -21.89 11.87 -27.07
CA SER A 225 -20.87 12.24 -28.06
C SER A 225 -19.67 12.99 -27.46
N ALA A 226 -19.67 13.29 -26.16
CA ALA A 226 -18.60 14.06 -25.52
C ALA A 226 -17.34 13.21 -25.23
N GLY A 227 -17.53 11.91 -24.99
CA GLY A 227 -16.45 10.98 -24.63
C GLY A 227 -15.77 11.33 -23.29
N ARG A 228 -14.73 10.57 -22.94
CA ARG A 228 -13.88 10.83 -21.77
C ARG A 228 -12.72 11.75 -22.14
N GLN A 229 -12.29 12.57 -21.19
CA GLN A 229 -11.03 13.32 -21.26
C GLN A 229 -9.95 12.49 -20.56
N ILE A 230 -9.01 11.90 -21.30
CA ILE A 230 -7.94 11.10 -20.70
C ILE A 230 -6.59 11.64 -21.16
N LEU A 231 -5.75 11.98 -20.20
CA LEU A 231 -4.41 12.51 -20.39
C LEU A 231 -3.37 11.44 -20.04
N THR A 232 -2.18 11.57 -20.62
CA THR A 232 -0.97 10.87 -20.19
C THR A 232 0.21 11.83 -20.27
N PHE A 233 1.42 11.35 -20.01
CA PHE A 233 2.64 12.15 -19.98
C PHE A 233 3.61 11.71 -21.06
N ASP A 234 4.24 12.63 -21.78
CA ASP A 234 5.34 12.30 -22.71
C ASP A 234 6.67 12.87 -22.20
N PRO A 235 7.57 12.03 -21.65
CA PRO A 235 8.88 12.46 -21.17
C PRO A 235 9.88 12.72 -22.31
N THR A 236 9.47 12.63 -23.58
CA THR A 236 10.35 12.82 -24.74
C THR A 236 9.96 14.00 -25.64
N ALA A 237 8.75 14.55 -25.45
CA ALA A 237 8.29 15.73 -26.17
C ALA A 237 9.16 16.96 -25.82
N GLY A 238 9.27 17.90 -26.77
CA GLY A 238 10.23 19.02 -26.72
C GLY A 238 10.13 19.99 -25.54
N ASP A 239 9.14 19.82 -24.66
CA ASP A 239 8.96 20.51 -23.39
C ASP A 239 8.44 19.58 -22.27
N TYR A 240 8.65 18.26 -22.34
CA TYR A 240 8.25 17.25 -21.33
C TYR A 240 6.81 17.45 -20.80
N GLU A 241 5.81 17.23 -21.64
CA GLU A 241 4.47 17.77 -21.42
C GLU A 241 3.38 16.69 -21.27
N GLY A 242 2.28 17.06 -20.63
CA GLY A 242 1.06 16.25 -20.66
C GLY A 242 0.48 16.22 -22.07
N ILE A 243 0.08 15.03 -22.52
CA ILE A 243 -0.48 14.80 -23.85
C ILE A 243 -1.84 14.09 -23.75
N PRO A 244 -2.72 14.20 -24.77
CA PRO A 244 -3.92 13.37 -24.84
C PRO A 244 -3.56 11.89 -24.89
N PHE A 245 -4.27 11.03 -24.16
CA PHE A 245 -4.20 9.57 -24.29
C PHE A 245 -4.97 9.12 -25.53
N GLN A 246 -4.45 9.45 -26.71
CA GLN A 246 -5.01 9.09 -28.01
C GLN A 246 -3.90 8.52 -28.88
N PHE A 247 -4.22 7.53 -29.72
CA PHE A 247 -3.24 6.89 -30.60
C PHE A 247 -2.37 7.90 -31.39
N ALA A 248 -2.98 8.99 -31.88
CA ALA A 248 -2.26 9.99 -32.66
C ALA A 248 -1.19 10.76 -31.85
N SER A 249 -1.41 10.90 -30.55
CA SER A 249 -0.56 11.66 -29.63
C SER A 249 0.52 10.81 -28.97
N LEU A 250 0.28 9.50 -28.78
CA LEU A 250 1.24 8.62 -28.09
C LEU A 250 2.57 8.54 -28.82
N ASN A 251 3.66 8.58 -28.05
CA ASN A 251 5.02 8.38 -28.56
C ASN A 251 5.26 6.90 -28.96
N PRO A 252 6.34 6.58 -29.68
CA PRO A 252 6.61 5.21 -30.11
C PRO A 252 6.77 4.21 -28.95
N ALA A 253 7.35 4.61 -27.81
CA ALA A 253 7.55 3.71 -26.66
C ALA A 253 6.21 3.30 -26.02
N GLN A 254 5.33 4.28 -25.81
CA GLN A 254 3.96 4.05 -25.33
C GLN A 254 3.13 3.21 -26.30
N LYS A 255 3.32 3.40 -27.61
CA LYS A 255 2.68 2.54 -28.61
C LYS A 255 3.19 1.11 -28.52
N MET A 256 4.50 0.91 -28.40
CA MET A 256 5.09 -0.43 -28.31
C MET A 256 4.57 -1.20 -27.10
N SER A 257 4.43 -0.55 -25.95
CA SER A 257 3.90 -1.20 -24.76
C SER A 257 2.43 -1.59 -24.85
N LEU A 258 1.68 -0.97 -25.77
CA LEU A 258 0.30 -1.32 -26.10
C LEU A 258 0.19 -2.27 -27.32
N GLY A 259 1.29 -2.92 -27.70
CA GLY A 259 1.34 -3.94 -28.75
C GLY A 259 1.72 -3.45 -30.15
N TRP A 260 2.24 -2.22 -30.29
CA TRP A 260 2.74 -1.72 -31.58
C TRP A 260 4.08 -2.34 -31.96
N VAL A 261 4.21 -2.78 -33.21
CA VAL A 261 5.47 -3.22 -33.82
C VAL A 261 5.91 -2.21 -34.88
N ASP A 262 4.98 -1.88 -35.77
CA ASP A 262 5.11 -0.88 -36.82
C ASP A 262 3.71 -0.40 -37.27
N SER A 263 3.68 0.44 -38.32
CA SER A 263 2.42 1.00 -38.86
C SER A 263 1.36 -0.04 -39.26
N SER A 264 1.72 -1.31 -39.48
CA SER A 264 0.76 -2.39 -39.77
C SER A 264 -0.08 -2.79 -38.56
N THR A 265 0.41 -2.52 -37.35
CA THR A 265 -0.27 -2.80 -36.07
C THR A 265 -1.02 -1.59 -35.50
N ASP A 266 -1.07 -0.48 -36.24
CA ASP A 266 -1.78 0.75 -35.83
C ASP A 266 -3.23 0.52 -35.43
N ALA A 267 -3.94 -0.38 -36.12
CA ALA A 267 -5.35 -0.67 -35.82
C ALA A 267 -5.49 -1.35 -34.45
N ILE A 268 -4.61 -2.31 -34.14
CA ILE A 268 -4.61 -3.02 -32.85
C ILE A 268 -4.42 -2.03 -31.71
N VAL A 269 -3.44 -1.13 -31.83
CA VAL A 269 -3.17 -0.16 -30.75
C VAL A 269 -4.28 0.89 -30.63
N ARG A 270 -4.94 1.28 -31.73
CA ARG A 270 -6.15 2.12 -31.65
C ARG A 270 -7.27 1.41 -30.90
N ASP A 271 -7.52 0.15 -31.22
CA ASP A 271 -8.54 -0.66 -30.53
C ASP A 271 -8.22 -0.83 -29.04
N THR A 272 -6.95 -1.02 -28.68
CA THR A 272 -6.48 -1.10 -27.29
C THR A 272 -6.69 0.23 -26.56
N VAL A 273 -6.29 1.35 -27.17
CA VAL A 273 -6.51 2.69 -26.60
C VAL A 273 -8.00 2.95 -26.41
N ASP A 274 -8.84 2.63 -27.39
CA ASP A 274 -10.29 2.79 -27.30
C ASP A 274 -10.90 1.91 -26.18
N TYR A 275 -10.41 0.67 -26.01
CA TYR A 275 -10.82 -0.21 -24.91
C TYR A 275 -10.52 0.40 -23.53
N LEU A 276 -9.28 0.88 -23.33
CA LEU A 276 -8.83 1.53 -22.09
C LEU A 276 -9.60 2.84 -21.83
N ARG A 277 -10.00 3.54 -22.91
CA ARG A 277 -10.90 4.70 -22.85
C ARG A 277 -12.37 4.33 -22.60
N GLY A 278 -12.72 3.05 -22.48
CA GLY A 278 -14.05 2.57 -22.09
C GLY A 278 -14.94 2.07 -23.23
N VAL A 279 -14.44 2.06 -24.47
CA VAL A 279 -15.18 1.52 -25.62
C VAL A 279 -15.27 -0.01 -25.52
N SER A 280 -16.47 -0.57 -25.67
CA SER A 280 -16.71 -2.01 -25.45
C SER A 280 -16.97 -2.83 -26.72
N VAL A 281 -16.80 -2.23 -27.91
CA VAL A 281 -17.10 -2.88 -29.20
C VAL A 281 -16.26 -4.14 -29.46
N ASN A 282 -15.02 -4.17 -28.97
CA ASN A 282 -14.05 -5.24 -29.18
C ASN A 282 -13.90 -6.16 -27.96
N GLU A 283 -14.85 -6.13 -27.03
CA GLU A 283 -14.90 -7.04 -25.88
C GLU A 283 -15.43 -8.42 -26.29
N GLN A 284 -14.98 -9.47 -25.61
CA GLN A 284 -15.54 -10.81 -25.77
C GLN A 284 -17.06 -10.80 -25.49
N PRO A 285 -17.86 -11.56 -26.27
CA PRO A 285 -17.45 -12.51 -27.31
C PRO A 285 -17.25 -11.91 -28.71
N ALA A 286 -17.42 -10.59 -28.87
CA ALA A 286 -17.39 -9.94 -30.19
C ALA A 286 -15.97 -9.61 -30.68
N GLY A 287 -15.05 -9.30 -29.76
CA GLY A 287 -13.63 -9.05 -30.05
C GLY A 287 -12.71 -9.82 -29.12
N VAL A 288 -11.47 -9.35 -28.96
CA VAL A 288 -10.39 -10.07 -28.26
C VAL A 288 -10.17 -9.62 -26.82
N PHE A 289 -10.75 -8.50 -26.41
CA PHE A 289 -10.50 -7.93 -25.08
C PHE A 289 -11.37 -8.55 -23.99
N ARG A 290 -10.89 -8.48 -22.76
CA ARG A 290 -11.63 -8.85 -21.54
C ARG A 290 -13.02 -8.22 -21.54
N ALA A 291 -14.04 -9.05 -21.38
CA ALA A 291 -15.41 -8.60 -21.21
C ALA A 291 -15.57 -7.92 -19.84
N ARG A 292 -16.14 -6.72 -19.84
CA ARG A 292 -16.48 -5.97 -18.63
C ARG A 292 -17.98 -6.04 -18.39
N PRO A 293 -18.46 -5.80 -17.16
CA PRO A 293 -19.88 -5.63 -16.92
C PRO A 293 -20.48 -4.57 -17.87
N PRO A 294 -21.68 -4.81 -18.43
CA PRO A 294 -22.29 -3.90 -19.40
C PRO A 294 -22.79 -2.59 -18.77
N ALA A 295 -22.96 -2.56 -17.44
CA ALA A 295 -23.29 -1.38 -16.65
C ALA A 295 -22.32 -1.27 -15.47
N ALA A 296 -21.92 -0.05 -15.11
CA ALA A 296 -20.99 0.29 -14.04
C ALA A 296 -19.67 -0.49 -14.09
N GLY A 297 -19.23 -0.89 -15.29
CA GLY A 297 -18.08 -1.79 -15.47
C GLY A 297 -16.83 -1.12 -16.01
N ARG A 298 -16.79 0.22 -16.10
CA ARG A 298 -15.76 0.98 -16.81
C ARG A 298 -14.71 1.61 -15.89
N LEU A 299 -15.07 1.84 -14.65
CA LEU A 299 -14.16 2.34 -13.62
C LEU A 299 -13.42 1.15 -12.98
N GLY A 300 -12.09 1.24 -12.92
CA GLY A 300 -11.25 0.25 -12.27
C GLY A 300 -11.53 0.11 -10.78
N ASP A 301 -11.15 -1.02 -10.21
CA ASP A 301 -11.29 -1.26 -8.78
C ASP A 301 -10.41 -0.30 -7.95
N ILE A 302 -10.97 0.26 -6.86
CA ILE A 302 -10.29 1.24 -5.99
C ILE A 302 -9.93 0.56 -4.67
N VAL A 303 -8.67 0.14 -4.55
CA VAL A 303 -8.24 -0.74 -3.46
C VAL A 303 -7.74 0.05 -2.24
N ASN A 304 -6.54 0.63 -2.28
CA ASN A 304 -5.96 1.35 -1.15
C ASN A 304 -6.04 2.87 -1.28
N SER A 305 -6.71 3.36 -2.32
CA SER A 305 -6.84 4.78 -2.60
C SER A 305 -8.10 5.38 -1.96
N SER A 306 -7.95 6.60 -1.47
CA SER A 306 -9.00 7.43 -0.89
C SER A 306 -9.36 8.59 -1.78
N PRO A 307 -10.66 8.88 -2.01
CA PRO A 307 -11.05 10.12 -2.65
C PRO A 307 -10.51 11.30 -1.85
N VAL A 308 -9.82 12.23 -2.51
CA VAL A 308 -9.33 13.47 -1.93
C VAL A 308 -10.19 14.62 -2.45
N TYR A 309 -10.87 15.32 -1.55
CA TYR A 309 -11.66 16.48 -1.90
C TYR A 309 -10.80 17.75 -1.93
N VAL A 310 -10.89 18.50 -3.03
CA VAL A 310 -10.18 19.76 -3.22
C VAL A 310 -11.19 20.80 -3.67
N GLY A 311 -11.49 21.75 -2.78
CA GLY A 311 -12.28 22.96 -3.06
C GLY A 311 -11.43 24.22 -2.99
N PRO A 312 -12.01 25.41 -2.77
CA PRO A 312 -11.27 26.67 -2.59
C PRO A 312 -10.15 26.58 -1.51
N PRO A 313 -8.99 27.21 -1.72
CA PRO A 313 -7.87 27.15 -0.78
C PRO A 313 -8.23 27.64 0.63
N ASN A 314 -8.13 26.75 1.63
CA ASN A 314 -8.56 27.01 3.01
C ASN A 314 -7.44 26.82 4.06
N GLN A 315 -6.20 26.58 3.62
CA GLN A 315 -5.09 26.33 4.55
C GLN A 315 -4.88 27.49 5.53
N LEU A 316 -4.87 27.18 6.82
CA LEU A 316 -4.57 28.14 7.88
C LEU A 316 -3.06 28.24 8.10
N PHE A 317 -2.63 29.28 8.81
CA PHE A 317 -1.24 29.47 9.27
C PHE A 317 -0.18 29.73 8.18
N ARG A 318 -0.57 29.87 6.90
CA ARG A 318 0.31 30.29 5.78
C ARG A 318 0.48 31.81 5.64
N GLY A 319 0.35 32.53 6.76
CA GLY A 319 0.51 33.99 6.85
C GLY A 319 1.71 34.44 7.68
N GLY A 320 2.50 33.50 8.21
CA GLY A 320 3.70 33.77 9.00
C GLY A 320 4.86 34.32 8.17
N ALA A 321 5.94 34.74 8.85
CA ALA A 321 7.10 35.39 8.23
C ALA A 321 7.86 34.49 7.22
N THR A 322 7.72 33.19 7.35
CA THR A 322 8.30 32.16 6.46
C THR A 322 7.63 32.14 5.08
N TYR A 323 6.38 32.57 4.99
CA TYR A 323 5.60 32.58 3.75
C TYR A 323 5.67 33.95 3.04
N PRO A 324 5.47 34.00 1.71
CA PRO A 324 5.45 35.25 0.97
C PRO A 324 4.36 36.21 1.47
N SER A 325 4.58 37.52 1.31
CA SER A 325 3.66 38.59 1.72
C SER A 325 3.25 39.50 0.54
N GLY A 326 2.36 40.46 0.78
CA GLY A 326 1.87 41.38 -0.25
C GLY A 326 1.06 40.67 -1.33
N ALA A 327 1.30 41.02 -2.61
CA ALA A 327 0.56 40.44 -3.73
C ALA A 327 0.80 38.93 -3.95
N LYS A 328 1.89 38.38 -3.38
CA LYS A 328 2.20 36.94 -3.40
C LYS A 328 1.79 36.24 -2.09
N SER A 329 1.06 36.92 -1.20
CA SER A 329 0.59 36.31 0.05
C SER A 329 -0.36 35.15 -0.22
N TYR A 330 -0.37 34.19 0.70
CA TYR A 330 -1.34 33.10 0.65
C TYR A 330 -2.79 33.62 0.68
N SER A 331 -3.07 34.66 1.47
CA SER A 331 -4.38 35.32 1.47
C SER A 331 -4.81 35.90 0.11
N SER A 332 -3.85 36.38 -0.70
CA SER A 332 -4.15 36.84 -2.07
C SER A 332 -4.48 35.66 -2.99
N PHE A 333 -3.81 34.52 -2.79
CA PHE A 333 -4.11 33.27 -3.50
C PHE A 333 -5.51 32.72 -3.13
N GLN A 334 -5.86 32.70 -1.84
CA GLN A 334 -7.20 32.33 -1.38
C GLN A 334 -8.28 33.21 -2.01
N ALA A 335 -8.05 34.53 -2.07
CA ALA A 335 -8.99 35.46 -2.70
C ALA A 335 -9.10 35.24 -4.22
N ALA A 336 -8.00 34.88 -4.89
CA ALA A 336 -8.00 34.61 -6.32
C ALA A 336 -8.69 33.27 -6.69
N GLN A 337 -8.64 32.29 -5.79
CA GLN A 337 -9.18 30.94 -5.98
C GLN A 337 -10.47 30.70 -5.18
N SER A 338 -11.13 31.75 -4.70
CA SER A 338 -12.32 31.63 -3.84
C SER A 338 -13.53 31.00 -4.54
N THR A 339 -13.53 30.97 -5.86
CA THR A 339 -14.56 30.38 -6.72
C THR A 339 -14.03 29.18 -7.50
N ARG A 340 -12.95 28.54 -7.02
CA ARG A 340 -12.46 27.31 -7.63
C ARG A 340 -13.52 26.22 -7.47
N ASP A 341 -13.84 25.55 -8.57
CA ASP A 341 -14.76 24.42 -8.55
C ASP A 341 -14.18 23.25 -7.75
N ASP A 342 -15.06 22.57 -7.02
CA ASP A 342 -14.67 21.44 -6.21
C ASP A 342 -14.37 20.21 -7.07
N ARG A 343 -13.38 19.41 -6.68
CA ARG A 343 -13.04 18.14 -7.33
C ARG A 343 -12.75 17.05 -6.31
N LEU A 344 -13.10 15.82 -6.65
CA LEU A 344 -12.61 14.61 -5.99
C LEU A 344 -11.53 13.98 -6.86
N TYR A 345 -10.44 13.53 -6.23
CA TYR A 345 -9.37 12.80 -6.91
C TYR A 345 -9.18 11.42 -6.30
N VAL A 346 -9.13 10.38 -7.11
CA VAL A 346 -8.91 9.00 -6.62
C VAL A 346 -8.11 8.19 -7.65
N ALA A 347 -7.17 7.39 -7.17
CA ALA A 347 -6.47 6.42 -8.00
C ALA A 347 -7.25 5.10 -8.09
N ALA A 348 -7.23 4.46 -9.26
CA ALA A 348 -7.86 3.17 -9.50
C ALA A 348 -6.96 2.21 -10.30
N ASN A 349 -7.20 0.91 -10.16
CA ASN A 349 -6.38 -0.14 -10.78
C ASN A 349 -6.66 -0.36 -12.28
N ASP A 350 -7.49 0.48 -12.90
CA ASP A 350 -7.46 0.69 -14.34
C ASP A 350 -6.30 1.60 -14.80
N GLY A 351 -5.36 1.89 -13.88
CA GLY A 351 -4.13 2.64 -14.11
C GLY A 351 -4.33 4.15 -14.18
N MET A 352 -5.50 4.64 -13.76
CA MET A 352 -5.89 6.04 -13.86
C MET A 352 -6.03 6.70 -12.49
N LEU A 353 -5.58 7.95 -12.41
CA LEU A 353 -6.11 8.91 -11.45
C LEU A 353 -7.38 9.52 -12.07
N HIS A 354 -8.51 9.37 -11.40
CA HIS A 354 -9.79 9.96 -11.81
C HIS A 354 -10.04 11.27 -11.07
N SER A 355 -10.49 12.29 -11.79
CA SER A 355 -11.07 13.51 -11.25
C SER A 355 -12.57 13.49 -11.46
N VAL A 356 -13.33 13.67 -10.38
CA VAL A 356 -14.79 13.57 -10.36
C VAL A 356 -15.39 14.85 -9.81
N ASP A 357 -16.47 15.31 -10.41
CA ASP A 357 -17.27 16.40 -9.87
C ASP A 357 -18.06 15.91 -8.64
N PRO A 358 -17.84 16.47 -7.44
CA PRO A 358 -18.51 16.01 -6.22
C PRO A 358 -20.03 16.27 -6.21
N GLU A 359 -20.54 17.20 -7.02
CA GLU A 359 -21.96 17.51 -7.10
C GLU A 359 -22.71 16.50 -7.98
N THR A 360 -22.15 16.15 -9.14
CA THR A 360 -22.85 15.32 -10.14
C THR A 360 -22.39 13.86 -10.18
N GLY A 361 -21.18 13.58 -9.71
CA GLY A 361 -20.51 12.29 -9.84
C GLY A 361 -19.88 12.04 -11.20
N ASP A 362 -19.91 13.03 -12.12
CA ASP A 362 -19.35 12.91 -13.46
C ASP A 362 -17.82 12.89 -13.42
N GLU A 363 -17.20 12.03 -14.24
CA GLU A 363 -15.75 12.08 -14.44
C GLU A 363 -15.38 13.29 -15.31
N VAL A 364 -14.59 14.19 -14.73
CA VAL A 364 -14.06 15.38 -15.41
C VAL A 364 -12.88 15.01 -16.30
N PHE A 365 -11.92 14.27 -15.75
CA PHE A 365 -10.80 13.70 -16.51
C PHE A 365 -10.18 12.47 -15.83
N GLY A 366 -9.50 11.64 -16.61
CA GLY A 366 -8.60 10.60 -16.13
C GLY A 366 -7.14 10.90 -16.51
N PHE A 367 -6.17 10.56 -15.66
CA PHE A 367 -4.75 10.67 -15.95
C PHE A 367 -4.07 9.30 -15.84
N ILE A 368 -3.44 8.84 -16.92
CA ILE A 368 -2.63 7.62 -16.97
C ILE A 368 -1.15 8.04 -16.88
N PRO A 369 -0.46 7.71 -15.78
CA PRO A 369 0.97 7.99 -15.69
C PRO A 369 1.74 7.22 -16.77
N ASN A 370 2.77 7.83 -17.37
CA ASN A 370 3.60 7.19 -18.38
C ASN A 370 4.27 5.93 -17.85
N ALA A 371 4.67 5.88 -16.58
CA ALA A 371 5.29 4.69 -16.02
C ALA A 371 4.36 3.47 -15.88
N THR A 372 3.02 3.58 -16.00
CA THR A 372 2.13 2.40 -16.14
C THR A 372 2.13 1.85 -17.57
N LEU A 373 2.63 2.64 -18.53
CA LEU A 373 2.76 2.26 -19.92
C LEU A 373 4.15 1.70 -20.23
N VAL A 374 5.24 2.31 -19.76
CA VAL A 374 6.59 2.02 -20.29
C VAL A 374 7.65 1.59 -19.27
N ASN A 375 7.37 1.57 -17.96
CA ASN A 375 8.36 1.15 -16.96
C ASN A 375 8.17 -0.34 -16.60
N ASP A 376 9.16 -1.17 -16.92
CA ASP A 376 9.15 -2.62 -16.67
C ASP A 376 9.13 -3.01 -15.18
N SER A 377 9.42 -2.07 -14.29
CA SER A 377 9.35 -2.27 -12.83
C SER A 377 7.93 -2.10 -12.27
N ASN A 378 6.99 -1.65 -13.10
CA ASN A 378 5.59 -1.42 -12.78
C ASN A 378 4.71 -2.40 -13.55
N VAL A 379 3.47 -2.60 -13.08
CA VAL A 379 2.48 -3.38 -13.82
C VAL A 379 2.10 -2.63 -15.11
N ASN A 380 2.22 -3.32 -16.24
CA ASN A 380 1.86 -2.77 -17.53
C ASN A 380 0.34 -2.73 -17.70
N LEU A 381 -0.18 -1.56 -18.08
CA LEU A 381 -1.61 -1.34 -18.26
C LEU A 381 -2.27 -2.24 -19.32
N LEU A 382 -1.52 -2.77 -20.29
CA LEU A 382 -2.02 -3.67 -21.32
C LEU A 382 -2.64 -4.96 -20.75
N GLU A 383 -2.15 -5.42 -19.59
CA GLU A 383 -2.67 -6.63 -18.93
C GLU A 383 -4.17 -6.54 -18.65
N LEU A 384 -4.70 -5.34 -18.38
CA LEU A 384 -6.12 -5.09 -18.11
C LEU A 384 -7.04 -5.49 -19.28
N ALA A 385 -6.52 -5.46 -20.50
CA ALA A 385 -7.25 -5.82 -21.71
C ALA A 385 -7.28 -7.34 -21.97
N SER A 386 -6.44 -8.12 -21.28
CA SER A 386 -6.34 -9.56 -21.47
C SER A 386 -7.56 -10.31 -20.94
N PRO A 387 -8.18 -11.23 -21.71
CA PRO A 387 -9.26 -12.08 -21.21
C PRO A 387 -8.86 -12.97 -20.01
N SER A 388 -7.56 -13.22 -19.82
CA SER A 388 -7.02 -13.96 -18.68
C SER A 388 -6.54 -13.06 -17.54
N TYR A 389 -6.91 -11.77 -17.55
CA TYR A 389 -6.55 -10.83 -16.50
C TYR A 389 -6.98 -11.38 -15.13
N SER A 390 -6.02 -11.44 -14.22
CA SER A 390 -6.25 -11.57 -12.79
C SER A 390 -5.89 -10.24 -12.15
N HIS A 391 -6.62 -9.83 -11.12
CA HIS A 391 -6.46 -8.52 -10.52
C HIS A 391 -4.98 -8.21 -10.20
N GLN A 392 -4.50 -7.08 -10.71
CA GLN A 392 -3.21 -6.52 -10.38
C GLN A 392 -3.42 -5.16 -9.73
N TYR A 393 -2.54 -4.81 -8.79
CA TYR A 393 -2.41 -3.43 -8.36
C TYR A 393 -1.70 -2.66 -9.47
N VAL A 394 -2.22 -1.51 -9.89
CA VAL A 394 -1.58 -0.65 -10.92
C VAL A 394 -1.36 0.74 -10.34
N LEU A 395 -2.45 1.42 -9.99
CA LEU A 395 -2.42 2.70 -9.31
C LEU A 395 -3.30 2.60 -8.05
N ASP A 396 -2.63 2.44 -6.91
CA ASP A 396 -3.29 1.93 -5.71
C ASP A 396 -3.16 2.85 -4.49
N ALA A 397 -2.18 3.77 -4.48
CA ALA A 397 -2.02 4.69 -3.36
C ALA A 397 -2.97 5.89 -3.46
N SER A 398 -3.42 6.37 -2.29
CA SER A 398 -4.19 7.61 -2.20
C SER A 398 -3.36 8.80 -2.71
N PRO A 399 -3.89 9.65 -3.61
CA PRO A 399 -3.20 10.88 -3.97
C PRO A 399 -3.14 11.83 -2.77
N ILE A 400 -2.26 12.82 -2.82
CA ILE A 400 -2.24 13.95 -1.89
C ILE A 400 -2.39 15.24 -2.67
N ALA A 401 -3.03 16.25 -2.08
CA ALA A 401 -3.09 17.59 -2.63
C ALA A 401 -2.78 18.63 -1.55
N ASP A 402 -1.94 19.61 -1.88
CA ASP A 402 -1.67 20.75 -0.99
C ASP A 402 -1.31 22.01 -1.78
N ASP A 403 -1.47 23.15 -1.14
CA ASP A 403 -1.07 24.44 -1.67
C ASP A 403 0.41 24.70 -1.38
N VAL A 404 1.20 24.85 -2.43
CA VAL A 404 2.65 25.03 -2.37
C VAL A 404 3.06 26.29 -3.13
N PHE A 405 4.21 26.86 -2.75
CA PHE A 405 4.75 28.08 -3.36
C PHE A 405 5.98 27.74 -4.18
N VAL A 406 5.78 27.56 -5.48
CA VAL A 406 6.69 26.87 -6.40
C VAL A 406 6.86 27.62 -7.70
N HIS A 407 7.89 27.29 -8.48
CA HIS A 407 8.06 27.73 -9.86
C HIS A 407 7.12 26.94 -10.77
N PRO A 408 6.07 27.57 -11.33
CA PRO A 408 5.15 26.86 -12.21
C PRO A 408 5.78 26.58 -13.58
N ARG A 409 5.33 25.50 -14.22
CA ARG A 409 5.76 25.09 -15.56
C ARG A 409 5.39 26.18 -16.58
N GLY A 410 6.25 26.39 -17.57
CA GLY A 410 5.97 27.30 -18.69
C GLY A 410 5.98 28.80 -18.33
N VAL A 411 6.32 29.19 -17.10
CA VAL A 411 6.45 30.59 -16.69
C VAL A 411 7.92 31.00 -16.71
N SER A 412 8.24 32.02 -17.52
CA SER A 412 9.60 32.57 -17.60
C SER A 412 10.04 33.14 -16.25
N ILE A 413 11.25 32.75 -15.81
CA ILE A 413 11.85 33.29 -14.58
C ILE A 413 12.00 34.81 -14.73
N ALA A 414 11.38 35.56 -13.80
CA ALA A 414 11.47 37.01 -13.80
C ALA A 414 12.93 37.46 -13.61
N SER A 415 13.28 38.65 -14.13
CA SER A 415 14.65 39.17 -14.07
C SER A 415 15.16 39.45 -12.64
N ASP A 416 14.27 39.47 -11.65
CA ASP A 416 14.59 39.58 -10.22
C ASP A 416 14.70 38.21 -9.51
N GLY A 417 14.62 37.12 -10.27
CA GLY A 417 14.63 35.75 -9.75
C GLY A 417 13.30 35.27 -9.15
N SER A 418 12.26 36.11 -9.09
CA SER A 418 11.03 35.82 -8.34
C SER A 418 9.90 35.25 -9.22
N ALA A 419 10.05 34.03 -9.72
CA ALA A 419 8.99 33.36 -10.50
C ALA A 419 8.06 32.45 -9.69
N LYS A 420 8.35 32.19 -8.40
CA LYS A 420 7.46 31.40 -7.55
C LYS A 420 6.06 32.01 -7.38
N GLN A 421 5.06 31.14 -7.41
CA GLN A 421 3.65 31.44 -7.23
C GLN A 421 2.99 30.33 -6.42
N TRP A 422 1.87 30.66 -5.78
CA TRP A 422 1.05 29.63 -5.14
C TRP A 422 0.37 28.76 -6.20
N ARG A 423 0.41 27.46 -5.97
CA ARG A 423 -0.21 26.40 -6.77
C ARG A 423 -0.79 25.34 -5.85
N THR A 424 -1.86 24.71 -6.29
CA THR A 424 -2.39 23.50 -5.67
C THR A 424 -1.86 22.32 -6.45
N MET A 425 -0.93 21.60 -5.86
CA MET A 425 -0.25 20.47 -6.49
C MET A 425 -0.85 19.18 -5.97
N LEU A 426 -1.15 18.28 -6.89
CA LEU A 426 -1.48 16.90 -6.58
C LEU A 426 -0.23 16.04 -6.79
N ILE A 427 0.04 15.12 -5.87
CA ILE A 427 1.05 14.08 -6.03
C ILE A 427 0.37 12.73 -5.86
N GLY A 428 0.48 11.88 -6.87
CA GLY A 428 0.05 10.49 -6.80
C GLY A 428 1.24 9.54 -6.68
N ALA A 429 0.98 8.36 -6.13
CA ALA A 429 1.95 7.27 -6.00
C ALA A 429 1.34 5.97 -6.56
N TYR A 430 2.17 5.00 -6.93
CA TYR A 430 1.68 3.77 -7.57
C TYR A 430 1.17 2.73 -6.56
N GLY A 431 1.44 2.92 -5.26
CA GLY A 431 1.08 1.96 -4.22
C GLY A 431 1.77 0.61 -4.44
N ALA A 432 0.99 -0.47 -4.36
CA ALA A 432 1.49 -1.81 -4.64
C ALA A 432 1.74 -2.09 -6.13
N GLY A 433 1.26 -1.23 -7.04
CA GLY A 433 1.35 -1.45 -8.49
C GLY A 433 2.66 -1.02 -9.14
N GLY A 434 3.52 -0.31 -8.41
CA GLY A 434 4.76 0.17 -8.99
C GLY A 434 5.62 1.05 -8.08
N LYS A 435 6.70 1.54 -8.66
CA LYS A 435 7.75 2.34 -8.02
C LYS A 435 7.79 3.71 -8.64
N GLY A 436 7.19 4.69 -7.98
CA GLY A 436 7.28 6.07 -8.45
C GLY A 436 6.25 7.01 -7.85
N LEU A 437 6.32 8.24 -8.32
CA LEU A 437 5.41 9.32 -8.03
C LEU A 437 5.14 10.10 -9.32
N PHE A 438 4.02 10.78 -9.36
CA PHE A 438 3.71 11.74 -10.41
C PHE A 438 3.05 12.97 -9.81
N SER A 439 3.17 14.12 -10.48
CA SER A 439 2.58 15.37 -10.00
C SER A 439 1.79 16.11 -11.07
N LEU A 440 0.65 16.68 -10.65
CA LEU A 440 -0.22 17.52 -11.48
C LEU A 440 -0.42 18.89 -10.81
N ASP A 441 -0.43 19.96 -11.62
CA ASP A 441 -0.92 21.27 -11.20
C ASP A 441 -2.46 21.30 -11.36
N ILE A 442 -3.16 21.18 -10.23
CA ILE A 442 -4.62 21.19 -10.13
C ILE A 442 -5.16 22.53 -9.60
N THR A 443 -4.35 23.60 -9.67
CA THR A 443 -4.80 24.94 -9.24
C THR A 443 -6.06 25.36 -9.97
N ASP A 444 -6.10 25.10 -11.27
CA ASP A 444 -7.26 25.25 -12.13
C ASP A 444 -7.79 23.84 -12.49
N PRO A 445 -8.97 23.46 -11.95
CA PRO A 445 -9.48 22.09 -11.99
C PRO A 445 -10.11 21.70 -13.34
N ASP A 446 -10.24 22.62 -14.29
CA ASP A 446 -10.82 22.36 -15.62
C ASP A 446 -9.77 21.79 -16.59
N ILE A 447 -9.24 20.63 -16.22
CA ILE A 447 -8.22 19.92 -17.00
C ILE A 447 -8.90 19.10 -18.11
N THR A 448 -8.39 19.24 -19.33
CA THR A 448 -8.87 18.56 -20.53
C THR A 448 -7.71 18.09 -21.39
N GLU A 449 -7.98 17.24 -22.38
CA GLU A 449 -6.96 16.83 -23.35
C GLU A 449 -6.38 18.03 -24.13
N SER A 450 -7.14 19.12 -24.29
CA SER A 450 -6.69 20.30 -25.03
C SER A 450 -5.77 21.23 -24.24
N ASN A 451 -5.69 21.11 -22.91
CA ASN A 451 -4.82 21.92 -22.05
C ASN A 451 -3.78 21.11 -21.26
N ALA A 452 -3.63 19.82 -21.58
CA ALA A 452 -2.78 18.88 -20.85
C ALA A 452 -1.30 19.30 -20.71
N SER A 453 -0.76 20.05 -21.66
CA SER A 453 0.68 20.34 -21.75
C SER A 453 1.28 20.99 -20.51
N ASN A 454 0.52 21.83 -19.81
CA ASN A 454 0.98 22.53 -18.61
C ASN A 454 0.38 22.00 -17.30
N LYS A 455 -0.37 20.89 -17.36
CA LYS A 455 -1.08 20.33 -16.19
C LYS A 455 -0.34 19.19 -15.55
N VAL A 456 0.37 18.37 -16.33
CA VAL A 456 1.25 17.32 -15.81
C VAL A 456 2.62 17.93 -15.53
N PHE A 457 3.05 17.88 -14.27
CA PHE A 457 4.23 18.59 -13.81
C PHE A 457 5.50 17.75 -13.96
N TRP A 458 5.49 16.49 -13.51
CA TRP A 458 6.58 15.52 -13.68
C TRP A 458 6.17 14.11 -13.26
N GLU A 459 6.99 13.12 -13.61
CA GLU A 459 7.01 11.78 -13.03
C GLU A 459 8.41 11.48 -12.48
N PHE A 460 8.49 10.83 -11.33
CA PHE A 460 9.74 10.34 -10.70
C PHE A 460 9.60 8.84 -10.45
N THR A 461 10.50 8.05 -10.99
CA THR A 461 10.47 6.58 -10.91
C THR A 461 11.79 6.03 -10.39
N ASP A 462 11.86 4.71 -10.22
CA ASP A 462 13.08 4.03 -9.84
C ASP A 462 14.18 4.08 -10.93
N GLU A 463 13.84 4.51 -12.17
CA GLU A 463 14.82 4.79 -13.23
C GLU A 463 15.59 6.10 -13.01
N ASP A 464 14.92 7.08 -12.40
CA ASP A 464 15.46 8.40 -12.05
C ASP A 464 16.37 8.32 -10.82
N ASP A 465 16.15 7.30 -10.00
CA ASP A 465 16.82 7.04 -8.73
C ASP A 465 18.24 6.43 -8.87
N THR A 466 18.84 6.44 -10.06
CA THR A 466 20.10 5.75 -10.39
C THR A 466 21.35 6.66 -10.33
N TYR A 467 22.43 6.18 -9.69
CA TYR A 467 23.76 6.84 -9.64
C TYR A 467 24.65 6.50 -10.86
N PRO A 468 25.79 7.17 -11.09
CA PRO A 468 26.85 6.73 -12.02
C PRO A 468 27.89 5.76 -11.39
N HIS A 469 28.42 4.84 -12.21
CA HIS A 469 29.33 3.70 -11.96
C HIS A 469 30.68 3.98 -11.24
N ASP A 470 31.08 3.14 -10.26
CA ASP A 470 32.51 2.80 -10.00
C ASP A 470 32.71 1.43 -9.27
N ASN A 471 33.89 0.83 -9.47
CA ASN A 471 34.25 -0.52 -9.01
C ASN A 471 34.80 -0.52 -7.56
N GLY A 472 33.93 -0.59 -6.54
CA GLY A 472 34.34 -0.60 -5.11
C GLY A 472 33.51 -1.51 -4.18
N SER A 473 34.10 -1.93 -3.05
CA SER A 473 33.46 -2.78 -2.03
C SER A 473 32.37 -2.06 -1.21
N PRO A 474 31.29 -2.76 -0.81
CA PRO A 474 29.95 -2.20 -0.59
C PRO A 474 29.69 -1.40 0.69
N LEU A 475 30.70 -0.97 1.47
CA LEU A 475 30.45 -0.42 2.80
C LEU A 475 31.13 0.88 3.21
N LEU A 476 32.07 1.48 2.47
CA LEU A 476 32.65 2.75 2.91
C LEU A 476 33.12 3.64 1.75
N THR A 477 32.72 4.91 1.84
CA THR A 477 33.26 6.13 1.19
C THR A 477 33.15 6.28 -0.33
N LEU A 478 32.34 7.28 -0.72
CA LEU A 478 32.37 8.10 -1.94
C LEU A 478 32.05 7.42 -3.29
N GLY A 479 30.85 7.73 -3.81
CA GLY A 479 30.63 8.03 -5.23
C GLY A 479 30.62 6.87 -6.23
N SER A 480 29.83 5.82 -6.01
CA SER A 480 29.67 4.74 -7.01
C SER A 480 28.25 4.14 -7.05
N GLN A 481 27.70 3.94 -8.26
CA GLN A 481 26.49 3.14 -8.51
C GLN A 481 26.76 1.69 -8.13
N ARG A 482 26.04 1.22 -7.10
CA ARG A 482 26.12 -0.18 -6.66
C ARG A 482 25.45 -1.03 -7.74
N LEU A 483 26.05 -2.17 -8.09
CA LEU A 483 25.46 -3.13 -9.00
C LEU A 483 25.04 -4.39 -8.22
N ASP A 484 23.95 -5.03 -8.62
CA ASP A 484 23.59 -6.37 -8.13
C ASP A 484 24.58 -7.43 -8.67
N ALA A 485 24.41 -8.69 -8.25
CA ALA A 485 25.27 -9.80 -8.70
C ALA A 485 25.21 -10.05 -10.22
N SER A 486 24.22 -9.49 -10.91
CA SER A 486 24.00 -9.57 -12.35
C SER A 486 24.52 -8.33 -13.11
N GLY A 487 25.08 -7.35 -12.41
CA GLY A 487 25.60 -6.12 -13.00
C GLY A 487 24.55 -5.03 -13.24
N ASN A 488 23.33 -5.15 -12.69
CA ASN A 488 22.29 -4.14 -12.83
C ASN A 488 22.41 -3.06 -11.74
N PRO A 489 22.08 -1.79 -12.04
CA PRO A 489 21.98 -0.73 -11.05
C PRO A 489 21.11 -1.12 -9.85
N ILE A 490 21.66 -0.91 -8.66
CA ILE A 490 20.89 -0.91 -7.43
C ILE A 490 20.06 0.38 -7.37
N LYS A 491 18.76 0.20 -7.23
CA LYS A 491 17.72 1.23 -7.12
C LYS A 491 17.22 1.23 -5.68
N ASP A 492 17.19 2.42 -5.08
CA ASP A 492 16.82 2.66 -3.70
C ASP A 492 15.30 2.76 -3.52
N LEU A 493 14.59 3.22 -4.56
CA LEU A 493 13.13 3.29 -4.60
C LEU A 493 12.51 1.90 -4.77
N GLY A 494 11.57 1.60 -3.89
CA GLY A 494 10.72 0.41 -3.90
C GLY A 494 9.27 0.76 -4.24
N LEU A 495 8.36 -0.13 -3.89
CA LEU A 495 6.92 0.09 -3.99
C LEU A 495 6.52 1.22 -3.06
N THR A 496 5.99 2.30 -3.63
CA THR A 496 5.59 3.51 -2.91
C THR A 496 4.21 3.32 -2.29
N ILE A 497 4.14 2.46 -1.27
CA ILE A 497 2.91 2.04 -0.58
C ILE A 497 2.33 3.11 0.35
N ASP A 498 3.10 4.16 0.65
CA ASP A 498 2.73 5.21 1.58
C ASP A 498 2.48 6.55 0.86
N GLU A 499 1.56 7.35 1.42
CA GLU A 499 1.35 8.74 1.00
C GLU A 499 2.60 9.60 1.31
N PRO A 500 3.11 10.39 0.35
CA PRO A 500 4.16 11.35 0.65
C PRO A 500 3.67 12.46 1.60
N VAL A 501 4.60 13.15 2.26
CA VAL A 501 4.29 14.33 3.07
C VAL A 501 4.81 15.58 2.37
N LEU A 502 3.89 16.45 1.95
CA LEU A 502 4.24 17.78 1.45
C LEU A 502 4.54 18.73 2.61
N ALA A 503 5.73 19.33 2.59
CA ALA A 503 6.19 20.26 3.63
C ALA A 503 7.13 21.32 3.06
N MET A 504 7.18 22.49 3.71
CA MET A 504 8.20 23.50 3.41
C MET A 504 9.49 23.14 4.14
N SER A 505 10.61 23.14 3.43
CA SER A 505 11.93 22.85 4.00
C SER A 505 12.68 24.12 4.43
N ASN A 506 13.79 23.93 5.15
CA ASN A 506 14.76 24.98 5.45
C ASN A 506 15.73 25.28 4.28
N VAL A 507 15.54 24.64 3.12
CA VAL A 507 16.35 24.88 1.92
C VAL A 507 15.89 26.15 1.22
N VAL A 508 16.84 27.00 0.87
CA VAL A 508 16.61 28.25 0.14
C VAL A 508 16.85 28.02 -1.35
N THR A 509 16.03 28.64 -2.21
CA THR A 509 16.11 28.49 -3.67
C THR A 509 17.52 28.73 -4.20
N SER A 510 18.11 29.90 -3.87
CA SER A 510 19.45 30.27 -4.33
C SER A 510 20.04 31.39 -3.46
N ALA A 511 21.29 31.79 -3.73
CA ALA A 511 21.90 32.94 -3.06
C ALA A 511 21.19 34.28 -3.40
N SER A 512 20.47 34.35 -4.51
CA SER A 512 19.74 35.55 -4.97
C SER A 512 18.23 35.50 -4.70
N ASP A 513 17.66 34.33 -4.47
CA ASP A 513 16.26 34.13 -4.08
C ASP A 513 16.20 33.42 -2.73
N ALA A 514 15.85 34.18 -1.69
CA ALA A 514 15.75 33.71 -0.31
C ALA A 514 14.47 32.91 -0.02
N SER A 515 13.61 32.69 -1.02
CA SER A 515 12.42 31.86 -0.87
C SER A 515 12.78 30.44 -0.47
N LEU A 516 11.95 29.81 0.36
CA LEU A 516 12.16 28.42 0.76
C LEU A 516 11.60 27.46 -0.27
N GLU A 517 12.11 26.23 -0.23
CA GLU A 517 11.74 25.15 -1.13
C GLU A 517 10.74 24.18 -0.48
N TRP A 518 9.72 23.82 -1.25
CA TRP A 518 8.76 22.77 -0.89
C TRP A 518 9.34 21.41 -1.25
N VAL A 519 9.14 20.44 -0.36
CA VAL A 519 9.58 19.05 -0.54
C VAL A 519 8.41 18.09 -0.34
N ALA A 520 8.38 17.05 -1.18
CA ALA A 520 7.64 15.82 -0.93
C ALA A 520 8.56 14.84 -0.22
N LEU A 521 8.24 14.52 1.04
CA LEU A 521 8.96 13.56 1.87
C LEU A 521 8.33 12.18 1.70
N LEU A 522 9.12 11.23 1.22
CA LEU A 522 8.68 9.92 0.77
C LEU A 522 9.52 8.83 1.44
N SER A 523 8.89 7.77 1.93
CA SER A 523 9.60 6.55 2.30
C SER A 523 10.04 5.81 1.03
N ASN A 524 11.22 5.19 1.02
CA ASN A 524 11.62 4.40 -0.14
C ASN A 524 10.76 3.15 -0.36
N GLY A 525 9.87 2.83 0.59
CA GLY A 525 8.94 1.73 0.48
C GLY A 525 9.62 0.38 0.52
N VAL A 526 8.93 -0.64 0.02
CA VAL A 526 9.34 -2.05 0.12
C VAL A 526 9.82 -2.59 -1.22
N ASN A 527 10.56 -3.70 -1.22
CA ASN A 527 11.03 -4.34 -2.47
C ASN A 527 11.92 -3.44 -3.36
N SER A 528 12.72 -2.56 -2.73
CA SER A 528 13.82 -1.87 -3.40
C SER A 528 14.96 -2.87 -3.69
N THR A 529 15.68 -2.71 -4.81
CA THR A 529 16.80 -3.61 -5.13
C THR A 529 18.01 -3.33 -4.25
N ALA A 530 18.11 -2.13 -3.66
CA ALA A 530 19.11 -1.80 -2.64
C ALA A 530 18.89 -2.54 -1.32
N GLY A 531 17.63 -2.75 -0.97
CA GLY A 531 17.20 -3.31 0.31
C GLY A 531 17.65 -2.48 1.51
N ILE A 532 17.93 -1.19 1.34
CA ILE A 532 18.25 -0.25 2.42
C ILE A 532 17.04 0.64 2.66
N ALA A 533 16.66 0.85 3.92
CA ALA A 533 15.62 1.80 4.28
C ALA A 533 16.13 3.25 4.12
N LYS A 534 15.39 4.09 3.40
CA LYS A 534 15.80 5.49 3.09
C LYS A 534 14.59 6.41 3.12
N LEU A 535 14.83 7.66 3.53
CA LEU A 535 13.88 8.75 3.35
C LEU A 535 14.30 9.55 2.11
N PHE A 536 13.37 9.76 1.20
CA PHE A 536 13.51 10.63 0.04
C PHE A 536 12.92 12.00 0.36
N ALA A 537 13.61 13.06 -0.04
CA ALA A 537 13.09 14.41 -0.07
C ALA A 537 13.17 14.94 -1.51
N ILE A 538 12.04 14.98 -2.19
CA ILE A 538 11.93 15.42 -3.58
C ILE A 538 11.49 16.88 -3.59
N PHE A 539 12.27 17.77 -4.20
CA PHE A 539 11.87 19.17 -4.34
C PHE A 539 10.77 19.30 -5.39
N VAL A 540 9.64 19.86 -4.98
CA VAL A 540 8.38 19.75 -5.74
C VAL A 540 8.48 20.35 -7.14
N ASP A 541 9.29 21.39 -7.35
CA ASP A 541 9.36 22.14 -8.60
C ASP A 541 10.68 22.04 -9.35
N ARG A 542 11.65 21.31 -8.81
CA ARG A 542 12.97 21.23 -9.42
C ARG A 542 13.07 20.19 -10.53
N GLY A 543 12.47 19.02 -10.35
CA GLY A 543 12.36 18.00 -11.41
C GLY A 543 11.30 18.28 -12.48
N ALA A 544 10.76 19.51 -12.53
CA ALA A 544 9.78 19.89 -13.55
C ALA A 544 10.35 19.88 -14.97
N ASP A 545 11.67 19.95 -15.13
CA ASP A 545 12.35 19.75 -16.41
C ASP A 545 12.47 18.26 -16.81
N SER A 546 11.92 17.34 -16.00
CA SER A 546 12.00 15.88 -16.18
C SER A 546 13.43 15.34 -16.20
N VAL A 547 14.39 16.13 -15.72
CA VAL A 547 15.73 15.69 -15.39
C VAL A 547 15.80 15.62 -13.87
N TRP A 548 16.15 14.46 -13.34
CA TRP A 548 16.27 14.26 -11.91
C TRP A 548 17.74 14.13 -11.51
N CYS A 549 18.24 15.17 -10.85
CA CYS A 549 19.60 15.29 -10.38
C CYS A 549 19.68 14.98 -8.87
N HIS A 550 20.69 14.19 -8.51
CA HIS A 550 21.05 13.91 -7.12
C HIS A 550 22.45 14.48 -6.82
N PRO A 551 22.69 15.10 -5.65
CA PRO A 551 23.96 15.74 -5.32
C PRO A 551 25.16 14.78 -5.26
N ASP A 552 24.93 13.50 -4.91
CA ASP A 552 25.98 12.48 -4.86
C ASP A 552 26.25 11.79 -6.21
N SER A 553 25.62 12.25 -7.30
CA SER A 553 25.96 11.80 -8.63
C SER A 553 27.31 12.39 -9.06
N GLY A 554 28.40 11.93 -8.44
CA GLY A 554 29.76 12.30 -8.80
C GLY A 554 30.13 11.73 -10.16
N TYR A 555 30.32 12.59 -11.16
CA TYR A 555 30.54 12.15 -12.53
C TYR A 555 32.04 12.20 -12.94
N LEU A 556 32.47 11.20 -13.72
CA LEU A 556 33.66 11.27 -14.57
C LEU A 556 33.37 11.96 -15.93
N ASP A 557 32.10 12.22 -16.23
CA ASP A 557 31.61 12.94 -17.42
C ASP A 557 30.99 14.29 -17.00
N PRO A 558 31.38 15.43 -17.59
CA PRO A 558 30.87 16.75 -17.20
C PRO A 558 29.36 16.98 -17.42
N MET A 559 28.58 16.05 -18.02
CA MET A 559 27.14 16.25 -18.24
C MET A 559 26.33 14.93 -18.32
N TYR A 560 26.28 14.14 -17.25
CA TYR A 560 25.44 12.94 -17.20
C TYR A 560 23.96 13.31 -16.97
N ARG A 561 23.07 12.87 -17.88
CA ARG A 561 21.65 13.23 -17.94
C ARG A 561 21.35 14.74 -17.92
N GLY A 562 22.33 15.62 -18.18
CA GLY A 562 22.14 17.07 -18.08
C GLY A 562 22.43 17.67 -16.71
N CYS A 563 22.80 16.86 -15.72
CA CYS A 563 23.10 17.31 -14.36
C CYS A 563 24.55 17.76 -14.17
N THR A 564 24.76 18.82 -13.40
CA THR A 564 26.04 19.25 -12.86
C THR A 564 26.15 18.96 -11.36
N VAL A 565 27.35 19.09 -10.79
CA VAL A 565 27.59 18.87 -9.34
C VAL A 565 26.85 19.82 -8.41
N ASN A 566 26.26 20.89 -8.95
CA ASN A 566 25.47 21.86 -8.18
C ASN A 566 23.95 21.66 -8.35
N ASP A 567 23.53 20.75 -9.24
CA ASP A 567 22.13 20.50 -9.52
C ASP A 567 21.62 19.40 -8.58
N TYR A 568 20.46 19.65 -7.98
CA TYR A 568 19.80 18.73 -7.08
C TYR A 568 18.29 18.97 -7.11
N ASP A 569 17.56 17.89 -7.35
CA ASP A 569 16.10 17.86 -7.42
C ASP A 569 15.52 16.93 -6.36
N PHE A 570 16.34 16.03 -5.81
CA PHE A 570 15.97 15.17 -4.70
C PHE A 570 17.18 14.79 -3.85
N ILE A 571 16.91 14.49 -2.58
CA ILE A 571 17.89 14.07 -1.57
C ILE A 571 17.49 12.71 -1.00
N LYS A 572 18.46 11.81 -0.82
CA LYS A 572 18.26 10.56 -0.09
C LYS A 572 18.96 10.60 1.27
N LEU A 573 18.21 10.28 2.33
CA LEU A 573 18.72 10.13 3.68
C LEU A 573 18.78 8.64 4.02
N ASP A 574 20.00 8.12 4.15
CA ASP A 574 20.27 6.72 4.45
C ASP A 574 20.12 6.43 5.95
N THR A 575 19.44 5.33 6.31
CA THR A 575 19.35 4.85 7.70
C THR A 575 20.57 4.04 8.14
N GLY A 576 21.35 3.55 7.18
CA GLY A 576 22.43 2.58 7.37
C GLY A 576 21.96 1.14 7.51
N GLU A 577 20.65 0.86 7.47
CA GLU A 577 20.10 -0.49 7.68
C GLU A 577 19.65 -1.16 6.39
N GLY A 578 20.42 -2.17 5.97
CA GLY A 578 20.16 -3.00 4.80
C GLY A 578 19.32 -4.25 5.08
N ALA A 579 19.28 -5.12 4.07
CA ALA A 579 18.52 -6.37 4.03
C ALA A 579 18.73 -7.27 5.26
N TYR A 580 17.75 -8.13 5.52
CA TYR A 580 17.74 -9.08 6.64
C TYR A 580 17.42 -10.50 6.17
N SER A 581 17.69 -11.50 7.00
CA SER A 581 17.47 -12.92 6.64
C SER A 581 16.44 -13.58 7.56
N VAL A 582 15.46 -14.26 6.97
CA VAL A 582 14.47 -15.09 7.67
C VAL A 582 14.49 -16.49 7.05
N GLY A 583 14.74 -17.52 7.87
CA GLY A 583 14.77 -18.91 7.38
C GLY A 583 15.79 -19.18 6.26
N GLY A 584 16.86 -18.40 6.19
CA GLY A 584 17.87 -18.49 5.12
C GLY A 584 17.54 -17.71 3.85
N SER A 585 16.34 -17.12 3.73
CA SER A 585 15.96 -16.22 2.63
C SER A 585 16.30 -14.78 3.00
N VAL A 586 16.84 -14.01 2.06
CA VAL A 586 17.19 -12.59 2.25
C VAL A 586 16.04 -11.72 1.75
N TYR A 587 15.60 -10.78 2.59
CA TYR A 587 14.54 -9.83 2.27
C TYR A 587 15.11 -8.40 2.30
N PRO A 588 14.81 -7.56 1.29
CA PRO A 588 15.20 -6.16 1.30
C PRO A 588 14.54 -5.44 2.49
N ASN A 589 15.28 -4.54 3.15
CA ASN A 589 14.67 -3.60 4.08
C ASN A 589 13.97 -2.48 3.32
N GLY A 590 13.06 -1.79 3.98
CA GLY A 590 12.27 -0.70 3.43
C GLY A 590 11.79 0.21 4.55
N LEU A 591 11.81 1.52 4.31
CA LEU A 591 11.24 2.49 5.24
C LEU A 591 9.71 2.52 5.05
N GLY A 592 8.97 2.59 6.14
CA GLY A 592 7.52 2.79 6.14
C GLY A 592 7.11 4.25 6.20
N ALA A 593 5.81 4.50 6.38
CA ALA A 593 5.23 5.83 6.25
C ALA A 593 5.89 6.87 7.16
N ALA A 594 6.24 8.01 6.58
CA ALA A 594 6.91 9.10 7.27
C ALA A 594 5.94 10.06 7.95
N ARG A 595 6.37 10.62 9.09
CA ARG A 595 5.68 11.68 9.81
C ARG A 595 6.60 12.89 9.97
N ALA A 596 6.30 13.98 9.27
CA ALA A 596 7.01 15.25 9.44
C ALA A 596 6.40 16.12 10.56
N ILE A 597 7.25 16.82 11.30
CA ILE A 597 6.92 17.68 12.44
C ILE A 597 7.61 19.04 12.26
N ASP A 598 6.86 20.10 12.51
CA ASP A 598 7.32 21.49 12.69
C ASP A 598 7.34 21.73 14.22
N ALA A 599 8.53 21.79 14.79
CA ALA A 599 8.78 21.79 16.22
C ALA A 599 8.71 23.20 16.82
N ASP A 600 9.18 24.21 16.09
CA ASP A 600 9.21 25.60 16.53
C ASP A 600 8.04 26.45 16.00
N GLN A 601 7.15 25.83 15.20
CA GLN A 601 5.96 26.45 14.60
C GLN A 601 6.30 27.58 13.64
N ASP A 602 7.49 27.53 13.01
CA ASP A 602 7.90 28.52 12.02
C ASP A 602 7.36 28.25 10.61
N GLY A 603 6.67 27.12 10.41
CA GLY A 603 6.09 26.71 9.13
C GLY A 603 7.03 25.90 8.25
N THR A 604 8.19 25.48 8.76
CA THR A 604 9.12 24.55 8.09
C THR A 604 9.16 23.19 8.79
N VAL A 605 9.58 22.14 8.06
CA VAL A 605 9.80 20.82 8.65
C VAL A 605 11.15 20.77 9.38
N ASP A 606 11.11 20.29 10.62
CA ASP A 606 12.28 20.14 11.47
C ASP A 606 12.70 18.69 11.63
N TYR A 607 11.72 17.82 11.90
CA TYR A 607 11.96 16.41 12.17
C TYR A 607 11.03 15.54 11.33
N VAL A 608 11.54 14.39 10.90
CA VAL A 608 10.73 13.34 10.27
C VAL A 608 10.93 12.04 11.04
N TYR A 609 9.84 11.36 11.39
CA TYR A 609 9.88 10.06 12.05
C TYR A 609 9.34 8.98 11.13
N ALA A 610 10.04 7.85 11.04
CA ALA A 610 9.59 6.70 10.25
C ALA A 610 10.19 5.39 10.78
N GLY A 611 9.44 4.30 10.65
CA GLY A 611 9.89 2.94 10.96
C GLY A 611 10.43 2.19 9.75
N ASP A 612 11.04 1.03 9.95
CA ASP A 612 11.44 0.12 8.87
C ASP A 612 10.92 -1.32 9.03
N MET A 613 11.09 -2.13 7.98
CA MET A 613 10.70 -3.55 7.97
C MET A 613 11.43 -4.41 9.00
N LYS A 614 12.56 -3.95 9.55
CA LYS A 614 13.31 -4.63 10.61
C LYS A 614 12.87 -4.21 12.01
N GLY A 615 11.92 -3.29 12.12
CA GLY A 615 11.42 -2.77 13.40
C GLY A 615 12.29 -1.67 13.99
N ASN A 616 13.17 -1.04 13.23
CA ASN A 616 13.86 0.16 13.70
C ASN A 616 12.99 1.39 13.51
N LEU A 617 13.06 2.33 14.46
CA LEU A 617 12.44 3.65 14.36
C LEU A 617 13.55 4.69 14.23
N TYR A 618 13.38 5.62 13.29
CA TYR A 618 14.33 6.70 13.00
C TYR A 618 13.69 8.07 13.20
N ARG A 619 14.54 9.02 13.61
CA ARG A 619 14.35 10.45 13.42
C ARG A 619 15.28 10.94 12.32
N PHE A 620 14.78 11.75 11.40
CA PHE A 620 15.57 12.48 10.42
C PHE A 620 15.54 13.96 10.79
N ASP A 621 16.72 14.56 10.94
CA ASP A 621 16.91 15.94 11.40
C ASP A 621 17.09 16.86 10.19
N LEU A 622 16.01 17.53 9.80
CA LEU A 622 15.98 18.51 8.71
C LEU A 622 16.25 19.93 9.25
N CYS A 623 15.94 20.18 10.52
CA CYS A 623 16.42 21.32 11.29
C CYS A 623 17.75 20.99 11.98
N ARG A 624 18.80 21.70 11.57
CA ARG A 624 20.15 21.56 12.13
C ARG A 624 20.49 22.66 13.13
N ALA A 625 19.68 22.77 14.18
CA ALA A 625 19.85 23.78 15.24
C ALA A 625 21.16 23.63 16.04
N ASP A 626 21.71 22.41 16.05
CA ASP A 626 22.98 22.02 16.66
C ASP A 626 24.22 22.62 15.98
N LEU A 627 24.10 23.06 14.72
CA LEU A 627 25.19 23.70 14.00
C LEU A 627 25.54 25.09 14.60
N PRO A 628 26.83 25.49 14.56
CA PRO A 628 27.26 26.79 15.05
C PRO A 628 26.58 27.94 14.29
N ALA A 629 26.48 29.10 14.92
CA ALA A 629 26.03 30.30 14.23
C ALA A 629 27.06 30.70 13.16
N PHE A 630 26.58 31.07 11.97
CA PHE A 630 27.46 31.40 10.82
C PHE A 630 28.42 32.57 11.10
N SER A 631 28.13 33.42 12.11
CA SER A 631 29.03 34.50 12.55
C SER A 631 30.35 34.03 13.16
N ASP A 632 30.46 32.79 13.63
CA ASP A 632 31.64 32.31 14.37
C ASP A 632 32.76 31.78 13.45
N TRP A 633 32.47 31.45 12.18
CA TRP A 633 33.49 30.95 11.24
C TRP A 633 34.35 32.06 10.63
N ALA A 634 33.82 33.29 10.53
CA ALA A 634 34.61 34.44 10.06
C ALA A 634 35.87 34.70 10.94
N SER A 635 35.87 34.22 12.18
CA SER A 635 36.99 34.28 13.13
C SER A 635 37.97 33.10 13.08
N SER A 636 37.69 32.00 12.35
CA SER A 636 38.50 30.76 12.42
C SER A 636 39.70 30.72 11.47
N GLY A 637 39.82 31.67 10.53
CA GLY A 637 40.98 31.80 9.64
C GLY A 637 41.13 30.68 8.60
N LEU A 638 40.13 29.82 8.42
CA LEU A 638 40.14 28.68 7.49
C LEU A 638 39.39 29.01 6.17
N GLY A 639 39.92 29.94 5.38
CA GLY A 639 39.56 30.15 3.96
C GLY A 639 38.12 30.60 3.64
N THR A 640 37.90 31.05 2.39
CA THR A 640 36.59 31.41 1.84
C THR A 640 35.75 30.17 1.54
N LEU A 641 34.59 30.03 2.18
CA LEU A 641 33.57 29.00 1.90
C LEU A 641 32.32 29.64 1.28
N PRO A 642 31.61 28.96 0.36
CA PRO A 642 30.39 29.48 -0.25
C PRO A 642 29.23 29.39 0.75
N ALA A 643 28.43 30.46 0.84
CA ALA A 643 27.06 30.60 1.34
C ALA A 643 26.23 29.33 1.75
N THR A 644 26.69 28.50 2.70
CA THR A 644 26.11 27.17 2.95
C THR A 644 24.81 27.24 3.76
N TYR A 645 24.77 28.05 4.83
CA TYR A 645 23.60 28.28 5.66
C TYR A 645 23.75 29.53 6.55
N THR A 646 22.64 30.01 7.11
CA THR A 646 22.56 31.11 8.08
C THR A 646 21.61 30.74 9.22
N GLY A 647 21.73 31.41 10.38
CA GLY A 647 20.84 31.23 11.53
C GLY A 647 21.53 31.53 12.87
N ILE A 648 20.72 31.70 13.91
CA ILE A 648 21.19 31.96 15.28
C ILE A 648 21.61 30.65 15.99
N LEU A 649 22.38 30.77 17.07
CA LEU A 649 22.70 29.63 17.93
C LEU A 649 21.41 29.05 18.53
N GLY A 650 21.26 27.72 18.46
CA GLY A 650 20.07 27.02 18.97
C GLY A 650 18.81 27.15 18.11
N GLY A 651 18.84 27.91 17.00
CA GLY A 651 17.75 27.97 16.02
C GLY A 651 18.05 27.18 14.76
N CYS A 652 16.99 26.74 14.05
CA CYS A 652 17.10 26.04 12.78
C CYS A 652 17.88 26.87 11.75
N LYS A 653 18.75 26.19 11.00
CA LYS A 653 19.60 26.82 9.98
C LYS A 653 18.90 26.75 8.63
N LYS A 654 19.02 27.82 7.85
CA LYS A 654 18.43 27.96 6.50
C LYS A 654 19.53 28.25 5.48
N GLY A 655 19.48 27.64 4.30
CA GLY A 655 20.51 27.84 3.28
C GLY A 655 20.31 27.04 2.01
N VAL A 656 21.08 27.35 0.97
CA VAL A 656 20.99 26.64 -0.32
C VAL A 656 21.44 25.19 -0.16
N GLU A 657 22.51 24.94 0.59
CA GLU A 657 23.10 23.60 0.76
C GLU A 657 22.87 23.01 2.16
N ILE A 658 21.90 23.52 2.93
CA ILE A 658 21.64 23.03 4.29
C ILE A 658 21.26 21.54 4.30
N PHE A 659 20.68 21.04 3.21
CA PHE A 659 20.33 19.63 3.04
C PHE A 659 21.53 18.68 3.18
N LYS A 660 22.76 19.14 2.88
CA LYS A 660 24.00 18.34 3.08
C LYS A 660 24.29 18.07 4.56
N GLN A 661 23.61 18.80 5.45
CA GLN A 661 23.67 18.61 6.88
C GLN A 661 22.46 17.82 7.39
N TRP A 662 21.55 17.32 6.57
CA TRP A 662 20.48 16.47 7.12
C TRP A 662 21.05 15.12 7.57
N VAL A 663 20.57 14.61 8.70
CA VAL A 663 21.07 13.36 9.30
C VAL A 663 19.93 12.45 9.72
N SER A 664 20.19 11.14 9.73
CA SER A 664 19.29 10.13 10.27
C SER A 664 19.84 9.61 11.61
N THR A 665 18.94 9.38 12.57
CA THR A 665 19.26 8.89 13.90
C THR A 665 18.31 7.74 14.24
N LYS A 666 18.85 6.56 14.52
CA LYS A 666 18.04 5.45 15.02
C LYS A 666 17.71 5.68 16.50
N ILE A 667 16.42 5.73 16.83
CA ILE A 667 15.95 6.05 18.19
C ILE A 667 15.42 4.82 18.94
N PHE A 668 14.94 3.79 18.24
CA PHE A 668 14.38 2.58 18.86
C PHE A 668 14.47 1.35 17.94
N THR A 669 14.41 0.15 18.53
CA THR A 669 14.23 -1.11 17.80
C THR A 669 13.14 -1.94 18.50
N ALA A 670 12.04 -2.18 17.80
CA ALA A 670 10.91 -2.98 18.24
C ALA A 670 11.21 -4.48 18.13
N SER A 671 10.92 -5.19 19.21
CA SER A 671 11.01 -6.64 19.26
C SER A 671 10.07 -7.23 20.28
N PHE A 672 9.56 -8.41 19.99
CA PHE A 672 8.86 -9.24 20.95
C PHE A 672 9.80 -10.32 21.47
N THR A 673 9.77 -10.60 22.77
CA THR A 673 10.54 -11.71 23.35
C THR A 673 9.55 -12.72 23.91
N ALA A 674 9.52 -13.90 23.28
CA ALA A 674 8.67 -15.00 23.70
C ALA A 674 9.13 -15.57 25.06
N SER A 675 8.27 -16.41 25.66
CA SER A 675 8.51 -16.99 26.99
C SER A 675 9.72 -17.93 27.05
N ASP A 676 10.16 -18.45 25.90
CA ASP A 676 11.39 -19.25 25.74
C ASP A 676 12.66 -18.40 25.60
N GLY A 677 12.52 -17.07 25.59
CA GLY A 677 13.62 -16.10 25.41
C GLY A 677 13.95 -15.78 23.96
N THR A 678 13.21 -16.33 22.98
CA THR A 678 13.41 -16.03 21.56
C THR A 678 12.90 -14.62 21.26
N ALA A 679 13.76 -13.77 20.69
CA ALA A 679 13.40 -12.43 20.26
C ALA A 679 13.07 -12.41 18.76
N SER A 680 11.89 -11.90 18.40
CA SER A 680 11.47 -11.62 17.03
C SER A 680 11.44 -10.12 16.78
N ALA A 681 11.95 -9.70 15.61
CA ALA A 681 11.83 -8.33 15.15
C ALA A 681 10.38 -8.03 14.75
N GLN A 682 9.92 -6.81 15.01
CA GLN A 682 8.55 -6.41 14.72
C GLN A 682 8.55 -5.25 13.71
N PRO A 683 8.16 -5.46 12.43
CA PRO A 683 8.16 -4.42 11.40
C PRO A 683 7.35 -3.18 11.81
N ILE A 684 7.79 -1.98 11.43
CA ILE A 684 7.08 -0.71 11.68
C ILE A 684 6.86 -0.02 10.33
N LEU A 685 5.62 -0.02 9.85
CA LEU A 685 5.30 0.53 8.52
C LEU A 685 4.21 1.59 8.54
N ASN A 686 3.42 1.66 9.61
CA ASN A 686 2.40 2.68 9.77
C ASN A 686 3.02 4.04 10.10
N ARG A 687 2.30 5.11 9.75
CA ARG A 687 2.75 6.49 10.01
C ARG A 687 2.80 6.75 11.52
N PRO A 688 3.95 7.16 12.09
CA PRO A 688 4.03 7.47 13.51
C PRO A 688 3.11 8.62 13.92
N LEU A 689 2.61 8.56 15.15
CA LEU A 689 1.92 9.65 15.83
C LEU A 689 2.89 10.30 16.82
N VAL A 690 2.94 11.62 16.86
CA VAL A 690 3.92 12.36 17.69
C VAL A 690 3.17 13.32 18.60
N VAL A 691 3.46 13.25 19.90
CA VAL A 691 2.96 14.18 20.91
C VAL A 691 4.10 14.80 21.68
N GLN A 692 3.93 16.05 22.12
CA GLN A 692 4.94 16.72 22.95
C GLN A 692 5.05 16.01 24.31
N ALA A 693 6.28 15.79 24.79
CA ALA A 693 6.49 15.31 26.15
C ALA A 693 6.18 16.44 27.14
N GLU A 694 5.18 16.24 28.00
CA GLU A 694 4.73 17.29 28.93
C GLU A 694 5.83 17.78 29.87
N ASN A 695 6.08 19.09 29.86
CA ASN A 695 7.09 19.75 30.70
C ASN A 695 8.52 19.21 30.51
N GLN A 696 8.79 18.54 29.39
CA GLN A 696 10.10 17.98 29.07
C GLN A 696 10.52 18.36 27.64
N GLN A 697 11.81 18.19 27.33
CA GLN A 697 12.30 18.32 25.96
C GLN A 697 11.92 17.09 25.13
N GLY A 698 11.59 17.34 23.86
CA GLY A 698 11.35 16.30 22.87
C GLY A 698 9.91 15.78 22.84
N TYR A 699 9.74 14.58 22.31
CA TYR A 699 8.45 14.05 21.88
C TYR A 699 8.27 12.59 22.26
N VAL A 700 7.03 12.19 22.54
CA VAL A 700 6.65 10.78 22.58
C VAL A 700 6.18 10.38 21.19
N VAL A 701 6.94 9.48 20.56
CA VAL A 701 6.70 8.94 19.23
C VAL A 701 5.98 7.60 19.37
N ILE A 702 4.73 7.57 18.94
CA ILE A 702 3.81 6.45 19.06
C ILE A 702 3.76 5.69 17.74
N ILE A 703 3.97 4.39 17.82
CA ILE A 703 4.02 3.48 16.67
C ILE A 703 3.26 2.18 16.98
N GLY A 704 2.76 1.54 15.93
CA GLY A 704 2.28 0.16 15.98
C GLY A 704 3.23 -0.73 15.20
N THR A 705 3.24 -2.03 15.48
CA THR A 705 4.03 -2.98 14.70
C THR A 705 3.17 -3.95 13.92
N GLY A 706 3.76 -4.49 12.86
CA GLY A 706 3.17 -5.48 11.98
C GLY A 706 3.20 -5.07 10.51
N ARG A 707 2.87 -6.03 9.65
CA ARG A 707 2.68 -5.86 8.20
C ARG A 707 1.42 -6.61 7.77
N TYR A 708 0.78 -6.22 6.67
CA TYR A 708 -0.46 -6.87 6.20
C TYR A 708 -0.69 -6.74 4.69
N PHE A 709 0.40 -6.77 3.93
CA PHE A 709 0.38 -6.55 2.48
C PHE A 709 1.20 -7.61 1.71
N VAL A 710 1.90 -8.53 2.40
CA VAL A 710 2.52 -9.68 1.74
C VAL A 710 1.73 -10.96 1.99
N ASN A 711 1.82 -11.89 1.03
CA ASN A 711 1.26 -13.23 1.17
C ASN A 711 1.75 -13.88 2.47
N GLY A 712 0.82 -14.44 3.24
CA GLY A 712 1.09 -15.09 4.54
C GLY A 712 0.84 -14.20 5.76
N ASP A 713 0.86 -12.86 5.62
CA ASP A 713 0.62 -11.95 6.75
C ASP A 713 -0.73 -12.18 7.42
N ARG A 714 -1.75 -12.56 6.63
CA ARG A 714 -3.11 -12.81 7.12
C ARG A 714 -3.21 -13.98 8.08
N ALA A 715 -2.32 -14.96 8.00
CA ALA A 715 -2.28 -16.10 8.90
C ALA A 715 -1.15 -16.00 9.94
N ASP A 716 -0.34 -14.94 9.87
CA ASP A 716 0.75 -14.70 10.81
C ASP A 716 0.20 -14.41 12.20
N THR A 717 0.68 -15.17 13.18
CA THR A 717 0.23 -15.09 14.58
C THR A 717 1.31 -14.52 15.50
N ASP A 718 2.44 -14.04 14.95
CA ASP A 718 3.51 -13.40 15.70
C ASP A 718 2.99 -12.17 16.43
N ILE A 719 3.28 -12.10 17.74
CA ILE A 719 2.80 -11.03 18.61
C ILE A 719 3.38 -9.68 18.15
N GLN A 720 2.47 -8.74 17.87
CA GLN A 720 2.80 -7.34 17.59
C GLN A 720 2.57 -6.47 18.83
N SER A 721 3.02 -5.23 18.78
CA SER A 721 2.95 -4.32 19.91
C SER A 721 2.65 -2.89 19.46
N MET A 722 2.18 -2.08 20.39
CA MET A 722 2.21 -0.62 20.31
C MET A 722 3.30 -0.09 21.23
N TYR A 723 3.94 1.00 20.83
CA TYR A 723 4.99 1.66 21.61
C TYR A 723 4.74 3.16 21.65
N GLY A 724 5.06 3.79 22.77
CA GLY A 724 5.29 5.24 22.86
C GLY A 724 6.71 5.49 23.32
N ILE A 725 7.55 6.01 22.45
CA ILE A 725 9.00 6.19 22.67
C ILE A 725 9.29 7.66 22.93
N TRP A 726 9.83 7.99 24.10
CA TRP A 726 10.24 9.36 24.39
C TRP A 726 11.59 9.65 23.74
N ASP A 727 11.54 10.32 22.59
CA ASP A 727 12.68 10.89 21.92
C ASP A 727 13.04 12.26 22.52
N ARG A 728 14.22 12.33 23.13
CA ARG A 728 14.75 13.53 23.81
C ARG A 728 15.57 14.44 22.87
N LEU A 729 15.52 14.19 21.56
CA LEU A 729 16.29 14.91 20.53
C LEU A 729 17.82 14.69 20.63
N GLY A 730 18.23 13.61 21.31
CA GLY A 730 19.63 13.15 21.36
C GLY A 730 19.92 12.07 20.32
N ASN A 731 21.10 11.46 20.45
CA ASN A 731 21.56 10.34 19.61
C ASN A 731 21.48 8.98 20.33
N ASP A 732 20.99 8.96 21.57
CA ASP A 732 20.90 7.75 22.37
C ASP A 732 19.76 6.85 21.91
N LEU A 733 20.02 5.56 21.74
CA LEU A 733 18.99 4.56 21.50
C LEU A 733 18.15 4.36 22.78
N VAL A 734 16.83 4.39 22.66
CA VAL A 734 15.92 4.03 23.77
C VAL A 734 15.83 2.49 23.84
N PRO A 735 16.21 1.84 24.95
CA PRO A 735 16.05 0.41 25.08
C PRO A 735 14.64 0.04 25.54
N LYS A 736 14.07 -1.06 25.03
CA LYS A 736 12.75 -1.58 25.44
C LYS A 736 12.66 -1.80 26.97
N SER A 737 13.76 -2.11 27.64
CA SER A 737 13.84 -2.27 29.10
C SER A 737 13.60 -0.99 29.92
N LYS A 738 13.58 0.18 29.27
CA LYS A 738 13.24 1.48 29.88
C LYS A 738 11.80 1.90 29.59
N LEU A 739 11.02 1.06 28.92
CA LEU A 739 9.60 1.29 28.66
C LEU A 739 8.75 0.58 29.70
N VAL A 740 7.65 1.21 30.10
CA VAL A 740 6.66 0.62 31.01
C VAL A 740 5.65 -0.19 30.20
N GLN A 741 5.40 -1.43 30.60
CA GLN A 741 4.40 -2.27 29.96
C GLN A 741 2.99 -1.87 30.39
N GLN A 742 2.09 -1.73 29.42
CA GLN A 742 0.65 -1.69 29.58
C GLN A 742 0.04 -2.95 28.95
N ALA A 743 -1.17 -3.31 29.36
CA ALA A 743 -1.85 -4.51 28.88
C ALA A 743 -3.34 -4.25 28.64
N TYR A 744 -3.81 -4.66 27.45
CA TYR A 744 -5.24 -4.83 27.21
C TYR A 744 -5.72 -6.16 27.78
N THR A 745 -6.91 -6.16 28.36
CA THR A 745 -7.58 -7.38 28.84
C THR A 745 -8.98 -7.46 28.27
N ASN A 746 -9.27 -8.53 27.54
CA ASN A 746 -10.61 -8.84 27.04
C ASN A 746 -11.55 -9.10 28.23
N GLN A 747 -12.74 -8.51 28.19
CA GLN A 747 -13.78 -8.65 29.21
C GLN A 747 -15.14 -8.80 28.52
N CYS A 748 -16.02 -9.61 29.11
CA CYS A 748 -17.41 -9.75 28.70
C CYS A 748 -18.31 -9.69 29.93
N GLU A 749 -19.46 -9.05 29.78
CA GLU A 749 -20.53 -9.04 30.77
C GLU A 749 -21.83 -9.50 30.11
N THR A 750 -22.52 -10.44 30.76
CA THR A 750 -23.83 -10.92 30.31
C THR A 750 -24.90 -10.40 31.26
N VAL A 751 -25.76 -9.53 30.75
CA VAL A 751 -26.92 -8.99 31.47
C VAL A 751 -28.19 -9.66 30.95
N THR A 752 -28.95 -10.28 31.85
CA THR A 752 -30.27 -10.82 31.54
C THR A 752 -31.32 -9.74 31.81
N GLY A 753 -31.99 -9.29 30.75
CA GLY A 753 -33.08 -8.32 30.83
C GLY A 753 -34.33 -8.88 31.53
N ASP A 754 -35.26 -8.00 31.88
CA ASP A 754 -36.54 -8.36 32.49
C ASP A 754 -37.42 -9.26 31.59
N ASP A 755 -37.13 -9.30 30.29
CA ASP A 755 -37.73 -10.18 29.28
C ASP A 755 -37.09 -11.58 29.24
N SER A 756 -36.13 -11.86 30.14
CA SER A 756 -35.33 -13.09 30.18
C SER A 756 -34.40 -13.30 28.98
N VAL A 757 -34.14 -12.26 28.19
CA VAL A 757 -33.13 -12.29 27.12
C VAL A 757 -31.78 -11.91 27.70
N ALA A 758 -30.81 -12.80 27.56
CA ALA A 758 -29.42 -12.51 27.94
C ALA A 758 -28.72 -11.78 26.79
N THR A 759 -28.23 -10.58 27.08
CA THR A 759 -27.36 -9.80 26.19
C THR A 759 -25.95 -9.84 26.73
N THR A 760 -24.99 -10.23 25.89
CA THR A 760 -23.57 -10.24 26.23
C THR A 760 -22.90 -9.07 25.53
N THR A 761 -22.29 -8.18 26.31
CA THR A 761 -21.47 -7.07 25.81
C THR A 761 -20.02 -7.39 26.13
N CYS A 762 -19.15 -7.30 25.12
CA CYS A 762 -17.73 -7.56 25.29
C CYS A 762 -16.88 -6.38 24.80
N GLY A 763 -15.71 -6.22 25.40
CA GLY A 763 -14.77 -5.16 25.08
C GLY A 763 -13.42 -5.37 25.75
N ARG A 764 -12.58 -4.34 25.71
CA ARG A 764 -11.25 -4.37 26.33
C ARG A 764 -11.12 -3.32 27.41
N THR A 765 -10.51 -3.72 28.52
CA THR A 765 -9.99 -2.80 29.55
C THR A 765 -8.49 -2.60 29.32
N LEU A 766 -7.92 -1.53 29.87
CA LEU A 766 -6.52 -1.17 29.73
C LEU A 766 -5.92 -0.85 31.10
N SER A 767 -4.73 -1.36 31.38
CA SER A 767 -3.99 -1.06 32.61
C SER A 767 -3.61 0.42 32.74
N ASP A 768 -3.25 0.84 33.95
CA ASP A 768 -2.78 2.20 34.24
C ASP A 768 -1.47 2.16 35.04
N GLU A 769 -0.47 1.45 34.52
CA GLU A 769 0.86 1.46 35.12
C GLU A 769 1.49 2.84 34.97
N SER A 770 2.12 3.34 36.03
CA SER A 770 2.62 4.73 36.06
C SER A 770 3.79 4.95 35.10
N VAL A 771 3.63 5.86 34.14
CA VAL A 771 4.70 6.30 33.22
C VAL A 771 5.11 7.72 33.60
N ASN A 772 6.34 7.87 34.09
CA ASN A 772 6.85 9.15 34.58
C ASN A 772 8.04 9.62 33.73
N LEU A 773 7.76 10.44 32.72
CA LEU A 773 8.74 11.02 31.82
C LEU A 773 9.41 12.22 32.50
N LEU A 774 10.53 11.99 33.19
CA LEU A 774 11.27 13.04 33.88
C LEU A 774 12.74 13.05 33.49
N VAL A 775 13.25 14.23 33.17
CA VAL A 775 14.68 14.53 33.22
C VAL A 775 15.00 15.11 34.60
N SER A 776 16.01 14.56 35.27
CA SER A 776 16.54 15.12 36.52
C SER A 776 17.32 16.41 36.22
N ASP A 777 17.23 17.41 37.10
CA ASP A 777 18.08 18.62 37.01
C ASP A 777 19.59 18.30 37.14
N ASP A 778 19.91 17.12 37.67
CA ASP A 778 21.25 16.55 37.66
C ASP A 778 21.47 15.72 36.39
N GLU A 779 22.22 16.26 35.42
CA GLU A 779 22.58 15.63 34.14
C GLU A 779 23.30 14.28 34.30
N SER A 780 23.83 13.96 35.50
CA SER A 780 24.45 12.65 35.77
C SER A 780 23.42 11.54 36.05
N VAL A 781 22.15 11.90 36.24
CA VAL A 781 21.05 10.96 36.54
C VAL A 781 20.30 10.63 35.25
N ALA A 782 20.57 9.45 34.70
CA ALA A 782 19.84 8.96 33.54
C ALA A 782 18.36 8.69 33.87
N PRO A 783 17.40 9.06 32.99
CA PRO A 783 15.99 8.73 33.19
C PRO A 783 15.79 7.22 33.37
N SER A 784 14.91 6.84 34.30
CA SER A 784 14.55 5.45 34.55
C SER A 784 13.47 4.95 33.61
N VAL A 785 12.60 5.84 33.12
CA VAL A 785 11.48 5.56 32.22
C VAL A 785 11.61 6.44 30.98
N LEU A 786 11.50 5.83 29.80
CA LEU A 786 11.65 6.48 28.50
C LEU A 786 10.46 6.23 27.57
N GLY A 787 9.30 5.89 28.15
CA GLY A 787 8.07 5.65 27.40
C GLY A 787 7.32 4.42 27.88
N TRP A 788 6.54 3.85 26.98
CA TRP A 788 5.63 2.75 27.25
C TRP A 788 5.51 1.78 26.08
N TYR A 789 5.00 0.58 26.33
CA TYR A 789 4.63 -0.37 25.29
C TYR A 789 3.43 -1.23 25.72
N ASN A 790 2.71 -1.77 24.75
CA ASN A 790 1.63 -2.72 24.95
C ASN A 790 1.80 -3.86 23.93
N ASP A 791 2.09 -5.07 24.40
CA ASP A 791 2.11 -6.25 23.53
C ASP A 791 0.66 -6.68 23.29
N LEU A 792 0.25 -6.79 22.03
CA LEU A 792 -1.11 -7.14 21.64
C LEU A 792 -1.30 -8.66 21.77
N ASN A 793 -1.50 -9.13 23.00
CA ASN A 793 -1.57 -10.55 23.36
C ASN A 793 -2.63 -10.87 24.43
N ALA A 794 -3.63 -9.99 24.60
CA ALA A 794 -4.83 -10.24 25.38
C ALA A 794 -5.41 -11.65 25.14
N ALA A 795 -5.62 -12.38 26.24
CA ALA A 795 -6.19 -13.73 26.23
C ALA A 795 -7.68 -13.71 25.81
N ALA A 796 -8.18 -14.86 25.33
CA ALA A 796 -9.60 -15.01 24.99
C ALA A 796 -10.49 -14.81 26.23
N ALA A 797 -11.67 -14.20 26.04
CA ALA A 797 -12.69 -14.05 27.08
C ALA A 797 -14.08 -14.06 26.45
N GLY A 798 -14.99 -14.91 26.96
CA GLY A 798 -16.30 -15.12 26.34
C GLY A 798 -16.16 -15.54 24.87
N ASP A 799 -16.86 -14.84 23.98
CA ASP A 799 -16.79 -15.05 22.53
C ASP A 799 -15.67 -14.25 21.84
N ILE A 800 -14.93 -13.40 22.57
CA ILE A 800 -13.78 -12.69 22.02
C ILE A 800 -12.57 -13.65 21.93
N PRO A 801 -12.01 -13.86 20.72
CA PRO A 801 -10.81 -14.68 20.56
C PRO A 801 -9.58 -14.02 21.22
N GLY A 802 -8.58 -14.86 21.51
CA GLY A 802 -7.26 -14.36 21.90
C GLY A 802 -6.63 -13.57 20.76
N SER A 803 -5.78 -12.60 21.10
CA SER A 803 -5.21 -11.64 20.14
C SER A 803 -3.88 -12.10 19.51
N SER A 804 -3.67 -13.40 19.33
CA SER A 804 -2.44 -13.88 18.69
C SER A 804 -2.33 -13.30 17.27
N GLY A 805 -1.28 -12.51 17.02
CA GLY A 805 -1.03 -11.83 15.75
C GLY A 805 -1.85 -10.57 15.48
N GLU A 806 -2.63 -10.08 16.46
CA GLU A 806 -3.27 -8.77 16.38
C GLU A 806 -2.23 -7.69 16.08
N ARG A 807 -2.55 -6.77 15.18
CA ARG A 807 -1.63 -5.71 14.76
C ARG A 807 -2.31 -4.36 14.59
N ALA A 808 -1.70 -3.32 15.16
CA ALA A 808 -2.17 -1.93 15.12
C ALA A 808 -1.54 -1.18 13.96
N ILE A 809 -1.86 -1.61 12.74
CA ILE A 809 -1.26 -1.11 11.49
C ILE A 809 -2.06 0.03 10.83
N ARG A 810 -3.16 0.44 11.43
CA ARG A 810 -4.01 1.55 10.96
C ARG A 810 -3.48 2.90 11.41
N ASN A 811 -4.01 3.96 10.82
CA ASN A 811 -3.66 5.32 11.18
C ASN A 811 -4.03 5.60 12.65
N PHE A 812 -3.03 6.00 13.43
CA PHE A 812 -3.22 6.51 14.79
C PHE A 812 -3.81 7.92 14.75
N GLN A 813 -4.77 8.18 15.62
CA GLN A 813 -5.48 9.46 15.70
C GLN A 813 -5.47 9.98 17.14
N ILE A 814 -5.55 11.30 17.31
CA ILE A 814 -5.74 11.92 18.63
C ILE A 814 -6.97 12.79 18.58
N ARG A 815 -7.83 12.66 19.59
CA ARG A 815 -8.97 13.55 19.80
C ARG A 815 -9.27 13.70 21.28
N GLY A 816 -9.51 14.94 21.73
CA GLY A 816 -9.77 15.22 23.16
C GLY A 816 -8.61 14.81 24.09
N GLY A 817 -7.38 14.72 23.57
CA GLY A 817 -6.22 14.21 24.33
C GLY A 817 -6.12 12.68 24.40
N ILE A 818 -7.07 11.95 23.83
CA ILE A 818 -7.12 10.48 23.78
C ILE A 818 -6.56 10.00 22.44
N GLY A 819 -5.72 8.96 22.46
CA GLY A 819 -5.22 8.27 21.28
C GLY A 819 -6.15 7.15 20.84
N PHE A 820 -6.37 7.01 19.53
CA PHE A 820 -7.22 5.99 18.91
C PHE A 820 -6.49 5.27 17.79
N VAL A 821 -6.74 3.97 17.65
CA VAL A 821 -6.28 3.17 16.50
C VAL A 821 -7.20 1.97 16.27
N ASN A 822 -7.36 1.56 15.02
CA ASN A 822 -8.00 0.28 14.69
C ASN A 822 -6.93 -0.81 14.57
N SER A 823 -7.11 -1.93 15.26
CA SER A 823 -6.28 -3.12 15.09
C SER A 823 -7.01 -4.17 14.27
N VAL A 824 -6.24 -5.03 13.61
CA VAL A 824 -6.76 -6.12 12.77
C VAL A 824 -6.32 -7.46 13.35
N LEU A 825 -7.23 -8.44 13.34
CA LEU A 825 -6.93 -9.81 13.70
C LEU A 825 -6.57 -10.66 12.47
N PRO A 826 -5.56 -11.55 12.56
CA PRO A 826 -5.24 -12.51 11.51
C PRO A 826 -6.39 -13.53 11.30
N THR A 827 -6.59 -13.96 10.05
CA THR A 827 -7.55 -14.99 9.63
C THR A 827 -6.97 -16.39 9.71
N THR A 828 -7.82 -17.38 9.97
CA THR A 828 -7.42 -18.79 10.05
C THR A 828 -7.29 -19.49 8.69
N SER A 829 -7.67 -18.84 7.57
CA SER A 829 -7.45 -19.36 6.22
C SER A 829 -7.11 -18.29 5.19
N SER A 830 -6.34 -18.68 4.16
CA SER A 830 -6.04 -17.85 3.00
C SER A 830 -7.26 -17.77 2.07
N ALA A 831 -7.77 -16.55 1.88
CA ALA A 831 -8.66 -16.07 0.80
C ALA A 831 -10.19 -16.26 0.90
N CYS A 832 -10.76 -17.26 1.60
CA CYS A 832 -12.22 -17.49 1.58
C CYS A 832 -12.90 -17.64 2.95
N SER A 833 -12.28 -17.19 4.05
CA SER A 833 -12.95 -17.11 5.36
C SER A 833 -13.45 -15.69 5.63
N ALA A 834 -14.57 -15.57 6.37
CA ALA A 834 -14.94 -14.32 7.01
C ALA A 834 -13.73 -13.78 7.78
N SER A 835 -13.43 -12.50 7.62
CA SER A 835 -12.26 -11.91 8.27
C SER A 835 -12.38 -12.05 9.80
N SER A 836 -11.26 -12.18 10.51
CA SER A 836 -11.28 -12.37 11.97
C SER A 836 -11.70 -11.13 12.76
N GLY A 837 -12.10 -10.04 12.09
CA GLY A 837 -12.48 -8.80 12.74
C GLY A 837 -11.28 -7.97 13.20
N GLY A 838 -11.46 -7.25 14.31
CA GLY A 838 -10.44 -6.36 14.87
C GLY A 838 -10.92 -5.65 16.13
N PHE A 839 -10.18 -4.64 16.58
CA PHE A 839 -10.60 -3.80 17.70
C PHE A 839 -10.44 -2.31 17.41
N GLY A 840 -11.38 -1.52 17.92
CA GLY A 840 -11.24 -0.08 18.03
C GLY A 840 -10.62 0.26 19.37
N LEU A 841 -9.33 0.58 19.41
CA LEU A 841 -8.57 0.81 20.64
C LEU A 841 -8.49 2.28 20.99
N ALA A 842 -8.57 2.58 22.29
CA ALA A 842 -8.31 3.87 22.89
C ALA A 842 -7.21 3.75 23.96
N PHE A 843 -6.38 4.78 24.09
CA PHE A 843 -5.27 4.81 25.05
C PHE A 843 -4.81 6.25 25.32
N CYS A 844 -4.08 6.46 26.41
CA CYS A 844 -3.45 7.75 26.69
C CYS A 844 -2.13 7.89 25.94
N PRO A 845 -1.95 8.90 25.06
CA PRO A 845 -0.74 9.01 24.22
C PRO A 845 0.58 9.03 25.01
N LEU A 846 0.60 9.67 26.19
CA LEU A 846 1.81 9.82 27.00
C LEU A 846 2.16 8.59 27.84
N THR A 847 1.17 7.76 28.20
CA THR A 847 1.36 6.65 29.16
C THR A 847 1.05 5.27 28.59
N GLY A 848 0.32 5.21 27.47
CA GLY A 848 -0.21 3.98 26.88
C GLY A 848 -1.29 3.30 27.73
N GLY A 849 -1.64 3.87 28.88
CA GLY A 849 -2.58 3.33 29.86
C GLY A 849 -3.95 3.97 29.78
N SER A 850 -4.75 3.82 30.85
CA SER A 850 -6.13 4.30 30.94
C SER A 850 -6.35 5.57 31.79
N SER A 851 -5.31 6.18 32.34
CA SER A 851 -5.39 7.34 33.27
C SER A 851 -6.19 8.55 32.77
N CYS A 852 -6.23 8.78 31.46
CA CYS A 852 -6.95 9.86 30.77
C CYS A 852 -8.35 9.45 30.29
N LEU A 853 -8.78 8.21 30.53
CA LEU A 853 -10.06 7.65 30.07
C LEU A 853 -11.16 7.68 31.16
N GLN A 854 -10.99 8.49 32.20
CA GLN A 854 -11.69 8.35 33.49
C GLN A 854 -13.21 8.39 33.43
N ASP A 855 -13.79 9.13 32.48
CA ASP A 855 -15.23 9.28 32.31
C ASP A 855 -15.82 8.30 31.27
N GLY A 856 -15.09 7.24 30.93
CA GLY A 856 -15.46 6.35 29.83
C GLY A 856 -15.15 6.96 28.46
N VAL A 857 -14.93 6.12 27.46
CA VAL A 857 -14.54 6.55 26.10
C VAL A 857 -15.63 6.29 25.09
N PHE A 858 -16.26 5.13 25.17
CA PHE A 858 -17.23 4.65 24.19
C PHE A 858 -18.60 4.57 24.85
N ASP A 859 -19.61 5.12 24.19
CA ASP A 859 -21.03 4.94 24.53
C ASP A 859 -21.45 3.56 23.99
N LEU A 860 -21.57 2.57 24.86
CA LEU A 860 -21.81 1.17 24.50
C LEU A 860 -23.29 0.84 24.41
N ASN A 861 -24.14 1.55 25.15
CA ASN A 861 -25.58 1.35 25.16
C ASN A 861 -26.33 2.30 24.19
N ASN A 862 -25.60 3.26 23.60
CA ASN A 862 -26.06 4.26 22.63
C ASN A 862 -27.19 5.15 23.17
N ASP A 863 -27.14 5.48 24.47
CA ASP A 863 -28.10 6.39 25.11
C ASP A 863 -27.67 7.87 25.08
N GLY A 864 -26.44 8.13 24.62
CA GLY A 864 -25.88 9.45 24.45
C GLY A 864 -25.22 10.04 25.71
N ALA A 865 -25.16 9.30 26.81
CA ALA A 865 -24.37 9.60 27.99
C ALA A 865 -23.12 8.69 28.06
N PHE A 866 -22.12 9.10 28.84
CA PHE A 866 -20.97 8.27 29.17
C PHE A 866 -20.99 8.02 30.67
N ASP A 867 -21.57 6.90 31.09
CA ASP A 867 -21.83 6.63 32.50
C ASP A 867 -21.54 5.18 32.93
N SER A 868 -22.03 4.79 34.10
CA SER A 868 -21.81 3.43 34.64
C SER A 868 -22.37 2.31 33.76
N SER A 869 -23.30 2.61 32.86
CA SER A 869 -23.87 1.67 31.90
C SER A 869 -22.95 1.38 30.70
N ASP A 870 -21.86 2.14 30.54
CA ASP A 870 -20.81 1.91 29.53
C ASP A 870 -19.60 1.13 30.07
N LEU A 871 -19.70 0.65 31.31
CA LEU A 871 -18.67 -0.16 31.95
C LEU A 871 -18.95 -1.65 31.73
N ILE A 872 -17.90 -2.45 31.55
CA ILE A 872 -18.00 -3.91 31.53
C ILE A 872 -17.41 -4.42 32.84
N ASN A 873 -18.22 -5.11 33.64
CA ASN A 873 -17.85 -5.56 35.00
C ASN A 873 -17.33 -4.41 35.89
N GLY A 874 -17.88 -3.21 35.72
CA GLY A 874 -17.49 -2.00 36.45
C GLY A 874 -16.13 -1.41 36.04
N ALA A 875 -15.55 -1.85 34.93
CA ALA A 875 -14.29 -1.33 34.40
C ALA A 875 -14.52 -0.51 33.11
N ILE A 876 -13.70 0.54 32.95
CA ILE A 876 -13.72 1.40 31.77
C ILE A 876 -13.31 0.61 30.53
N VAL A 877 -14.12 0.70 29.48
CA VAL A 877 -13.84 0.11 28.19
C VAL A 877 -12.92 1.03 27.38
N ALA A 878 -11.72 0.53 27.13
CA ALA A 878 -10.66 1.13 26.31
C ALA A 878 -10.54 0.46 24.94
N GLY A 879 -11.41 -0.50 24.60
CA GLY A 879 -11.51 -0.98 23.23
C GLY A 879 -12.82 -1.69 22.90
N THR A 880 -13.35 -1.44 21.71
CA THR A 880 -14.55 -2.07 21.16
C THR A 880 -14.20 -3.15 20.14
N VAL A 881 -15.06 -4.15 19.97
CA VAL A 881 -14.84 -5.28 19.05
C VAL A 881 -15.46 -4.97 17.69
N PHE A 882 -14.76 -5.34 16.61
CA PHE A 882 -15.34 -5.49 15.29
C PHE A 882 -15.47 -6.97 14.98
N GLU A 883 -16.69 -7.48 14.84
CA GLU A 883 -16.96 -8.90 14.63
C GLU A 883 -17.00 -9.24 13.13
N GLY A 884 -16.28 -10.30 12.71
CA GLY A 884 -16.39 -10.89 11.37
C GLY A 884 -15.86 -10.04 10.20
N SER A 885 -15.59 -8.75 10.44
CA SER A 885 -15.21 -7.79 9.41
C SER A 885 -14.06 -6.91 9.87
N ALA A 886 -12.96 -6.90 9.10
CA ALA A 886 -11.73 -6.20 9.44
C ALA A 886 -11.95 -4.68 9.33
N PRO A 887 -11.50 -3.88 10.31
CA PRO A 887 -11.69 -2.44 10.28
C PRO A 887 -10.73 -1.71 9.33
N THR A 888 -11.25 -0.69 8.66
CA THR A 888 -10.51 0.32 7.89
C THR A 888 -9.87 1.34 8.84
N ASP A 889 -9.23 2.37 8.29
CA ASP A 889 -8.94 3.57 9.07
C ASP A 889 -10.25 4.21 9.55
N ALA A 890 -10.23 4.81 10.75
CA ALA A 890 -11.36 5.53 11.28
C ALA A 890 -11.36 6.99 10.82
N ALA A 891 -12.54 7.57 10.66
CA ALA A 891 -12.76 9.00 10.52
C ALA A 891 -13.58 9.51 11.71
N PHE A 892 -13.62 10.83 11.87
CA PHE A 892 -14.17 11.49 13.05
C PHE A 892 -15.12 12.62 12.63
N VAL A 893 -16.41 12.48 12.94
CA VAL A 893 -17.47 13.43 12.57
C VAL A 893 -18.20 13.89 13.83
N GLY A 894 -17.92 15.12 14.29
CA GLY A 894 -18.24 15.48 15.68
C GLY A 894 -17.64 14.44 16.64
N GLU A 895 -18.28 14.10 17.75
CA GLU A 895 -17.79 13.02 18.65
C GLU A 895 -17.82 11.60 18.05
N ASN A 896 -18.38 11.41 16.87
CA ASN A 896 -18.59 10.07 16.34
C ASN A 896 -17.36 9.60 15.60
N ARG A 897 -16.88 8.43 16.00
CA ARG A 897 -15.85 7.69 15.31
C ARG A 897 -16.52 6.75 14.31
N VAL A 898 -16.27 6.97 13.04
CA VAL A 898 -16.83 6.21 11.93
C VAL A 898 -15.74 5.30 11.39
N THR A 899 -15.98 3.99 11.41
CA THR A 899 -15.08 2.98 10.84
C THR A 899 -15.85 2.15 9.85
N GLN A 900 -15.32 2.00 8.65
CA GLN A 900 -15.88 1.07 7.68
C GLN A 900 -15.25 -0.31 7.87
N LEU A 901 -16.03 -1.34 7.57
CA LEU A 901 -15.60 -2.71 7.70
C LEU A 901 -15.46 -3.35 6.31
N SER A 902 -14.70 -4.44 6.24
CA SER A 902 -14.46 -5.19 4.99
C SER A 902 -15.73 -5.72 4.29
N ASP A 903 -16.84 -5.84 5.02
CA ASP A 903 -18.16 -6.22 4.48
C ASP A 903 -18.98 -5.04 3.94
N ARG A 904 -18.37 -3.84 3.87
CA ARG A 904 -18.96 -2.56 3.46
C ARG A 904 -19.91 -1.92 4.47
N SER A 905 -20.12 -2.53 5.64
CA SER A 905 -20.90 -1.93 6.73
C SER A 905 -20.11 -0.82 7.44
N LEU A 906 -20.83 0.00 8.19
CA LEU A 906 -20.26 1.08 9.00
C LEU A 906 -20.47 0.77 10.48
N SER A 907 -19.38 0.85 11.24
CA SER A 907 -19.41 0.94 12.68
C SER A 907 -19.26 2.40 13.07
N ILE A 908 -20.29 2.94 13.71
CA ILE A 908 -20.30 4.31 14.25
C ILE A 908 -20.35 4.18 15.76
N VAL A 909 -19.34 4.71 16.42
CA VAL A 909 -19.26 4.69 17.89
C VAL A 909 -19.10 6.12 18.37
N ARG A 910 -20.01 6.57 19.22
CA ARG A 910 -19.90 7.88 19.87
C ARG A 910 -18.76 7.83 20.89
N THR A 911 -17.92 8.87 20.90
CA THR A 911 -16.76 8.94 21.78
C THR A 911 -16.83 10.14 22.72
N ASN A 912 -16.34 9.98 23.95
CA ASN A 912 -16.29 11.06 24.94
C ASN A 912 -15.12 12.02 24.64
N THR A 913 -15.18 12.68 23.48
CA THR A 913 -14.12 13.56 22.96
C THR A 913 -14.62 14.96 22.62
N GLU A 914 -15.78 15.31 23.18
CA GLU A 914 -16.44 16.60 23.03
C GLU A 914 -15.52 17.70 23.60
N THR A 915 -15.02 18.59 22.74
CA THR A 915 -14.18 19.72 23.16
C THR A 915 -14.62 20.99 22.46
N SER A 916 -14.67 22.10 23.21
CA SER A 916 -14.91 23.45 22.69
C SER A 916 -13.65 24.10 22.10
N VAL A 917 -12.53 23.36 22.10
CA VAL A 917 -11.22 23.82 21.68
C VAL A 917 -10.82 23.01 20.46
N ASN A 918 -10.66 23.68 19.32
CA ASN A 918 -10.03 23.08 18.14
C ASN A 918 -8.65 22.54 18.55
N THR A 919 -8.50 21.22 18.65
CA THR A 919 -7.18 20.60 18.74
C THR A 919 -6.54 20.66 17.36
N GLY A 920 -6.03 21.85 17.03
CA GLY A 920 -5.32 22.15 15.80
C GLY A 920 -3.91 21.56 15.81
N ARG A 921 -3.58 20.88 14.71
CA ARG A 921 -2.27 20.60 14.09
C ARG A 921 -1.06 20.29 15.01
N LEU A 922 -0.70 19.01 15.06
CA LEU A 922 0.68 18.53 15.31
C LEU A 922 1.30 17.85 14.05
N SER A 923 0.61 17.87 12.88
CA SER A 923 0.97 17.21 11.60
C SER A 923 0.86 18.16 10.40
N TRP A 924 1.42 17.79 9.25
CA TRP A 924 1.11 18.43 7.96
C TRP A 924 -0.30 18.14 7.39
N ARG A 925 -0.97 17.07 7.85
CA ARG A 925 -2.38 16.78 7.54
C ARG A 925 -3.29 17.34 8.65
N ARG A 926 -4.20 18.27 8.29
CA ARG A 926 -5.36 18.71 9.10
C ARG A 926 -6.56 17.84 8.71
N LEU A 927 -7.37 17.41 9.69
CA LEU A 927 -8.78 17.08 9.44
C LEU A 927 -9.58 18.36 9.70
N SER A 928 -10.31 18.85 8.69
CA SER A 928 -11.14 20.05 8.80
C SER A 928 -12.47 19.71 9.48
N ASN A 929 -12.81 20.44 10.55
CA ASN A 929 -14.18 20.63 11.00
C ASN A 929 -14.27 22.12 11.36
N ASP A 930 -15.00 22.88 10.55
CA ASP A 930 -15.57 24.16 10.96
C ASP A 930 -17.07 23.95 11.17
#